data_AF-A0A846C5B2-F1
#
_entry.id   AF-A0A846C5B2-F1
#
_cell.length_a   1.000
_cell.length_b   1.000
_cell.length_c   1.000
_cell.angle_alpha   90.00
_cell.angle_beta   90.00
_cell.angle_gamma   90.00
#
_symmetry.space_group_name_H-M   'P 1'
#
loop_
_entity.id
_entity.type
_entity.pdbx_description
1 polymer ?
#
loop_
_entity_poly.entity_id
_entity_poly.type
_entity_poly.pdbx_seq_one_letter_code
_entity_poly.pdbx_strand_id
1 'polypeptide(L)'
;MTVDSLWQDIRESGQLLYWIYFKPLTLRQKLQEIHPDLEPKTNPFTLKAEFPGNPALKRYADQVWWLTVATPVITTIFIASLSSIFNDEEINWLRSGLFLTGWILGLFLYTLNLQKLIRYAWWFIVLVIVATFFFDTGITPKLLAEYGHYDLIAITRLFSSLFESFIRPFASGVGLGVAFGFGFGVAFGVAFGVAFGVAWFGVGLGIVGGGIAFGVALGVRFGVTLSVALGVALGVAFGVAFVVTCVLGVLRVYFWLPELIWVLILNLVTPPTQAASALRLLPPYFDQLIYLPIPFLDKFIINAYSTNPSAAQNTIDYFITFTNQQQVARRAMEIIAINTLSRCRYVTDITSTVDNLYWVPRNLNPTLFRFLDIAASIRAAYDGTTPYRKIELLKQPITELSKLAKDVPLFGIITNQWLQILQDSRKTLEEEAANSPEIPNVYLAGNALLPNDAKERFKGRQDIFRAIEDISLSAQSPVFLLYGRRRSGKTSALNYLPQKVGSDLIPLFVDVQNIASFTSYENIVNSLVEQIKASAFTARNLSLPHANADAISQDPFAGLQEWMSLVEKEISNKRFLLCLDEFERFEEVIATTNSRTLLNFLRHVMQHRPQWILLFSGSHRLNELQPYWSDCLIGTRTLHLTYLQKSEARELIQQPVDNFRDIYQP
;
A
#
# COMPACT_ATOMS: atom_id res chain seq x y z
N MET A 1 41.72 -24.59 -32.51
CA MET A 1 41.03 -23.29 -32.31
C MET A 1 41.17 -22.51 -33.60
N THR A 2 40.08 -22.26 -34.31
CA THR A 2 40.07 -21.39 -35.49
C THR A 2 40.07 -19.92 -35.03
N VAL A 3 40.60 -18.99 -35.84
CA VAL A 3 40.63 -17.55 -35.50
C VAL A 3 39.23 -17.02 -35.14
N ASP A 4 38.19 -17.53 -35.81
CA ASP A 4 36.79 -17.17 -35.52
C ASP A 4 36.30 -17.63 -34.15
N SER A 5 36.71 -18.83 -33.70
CA SER A 5 36.36 -19.35 -32.36
C SER A 5 36.97 -18.50 -31.25
N LEU A 6 38.18 -17.97 -31.48
CA LEU A 6 38.89 -17.13 -30.51
C LEU A 6 38.25 -15.73 -30.42
N TRP A 7 37.87 -15.14 -31.54
CA TRP A 7 37.13 -13.87 -31.55
C TRP A 7 35.75 -13.97 -30.89
N GLN A 8 35.07 -15.09 -31.09
CA GLN A 8 33.79 -15.35 -30.41
C GLN A 8 33.98 -15.45 -28.89
N ASP A 9 34.99 -16.18 -28.41
CA ASP A 9 35.28 -16.31 -26.99
C ASP A 9 35.70 -14.98 -26.34
N ILE A 10 36.46 -14.14 -27.04
CA ILE A 10 36.79 -12.77 -26.57
C ILE A 10 35.53 -11.91 -26.47
N ARG A 11 34.66 -11.96 -27.48
CA ARG A 11 33.41 -11.17 -27.48
C ARG A 11 32.47 -11.59 -26.35
N GLU A 12 32.29 -12.90 -26.15
CA GLU A 12 31.48 -13.44 -25.06
C GLU A 12 32.07 -13.08 -23.69
N SER A 13 33.40 -13.13 -23.54
CA SER A 13 34.09 -12.72 -22.31
C SER A 13 33.93 -11.22 -22.01
N GLY A 14 34.04 -10.36 -23.05
CA GLY A 14 33.77 -8.93 -22.92
C GLY A 14 32.31 -8.63 -22.54
N GLN A 15 31.36 -9.38 -23.10
CA GLN A 15 29.94 -9.30 -22.74
C GLN A 15 29.70 -9.73 -21.29
N LEU A 16 30.39 -10.78 -20.83
CA LEU A 16 30.34 -11.22 -19.44
C LEU A 16 30.86 -10.12 -18.50
N LEU A 17 31.99 -9.49 -18.83
CA LEU A 17 32.54 -8.37 -18.06
C LEU A 17 31.54 -7.21 -17.96
N TYR A 18 30.92 -6.85 -19.09
CA TYR A 18 29.88 -5.84 -19.15
C TYR A 18 28.66 -6.20 -18.28
N TRP A 19 28.19 -7.45 -18.32
CA TRP A 19 27.08 -7.89 -17.48
C TRP A 19 27.42 -7.94 -15.99
N ILE A 20 28.63 -8.39 -15.63
CA ILE A 20 29.11 -8.35 -14.25
C ILE A 20 29.06 -6.92 -13.70
N TYR A 21 29.38 -5.93 -14.54
CA TYR A 21 29.49 -4.55 -14.09
C TYR A 21 28.18 -3.76 -14.17
N PHE A 22 27.47 -3.82 -15.30
CA PHE A 22 26.32 -2.96 -15.59
C PHE A 22 24.99 -3.72 -15.61
N LYS A 23 24.97 -5.05 -15.75
CA LYS A 23 23.73 -5.84 -15.82
C LYS A 23 23.73 -7.09 -14.94
N PRO A 24 23.95 -6.96 -13.63
CA PRO A 24 24.09 -8.11 -12.74
C PRO A 24 22.79 -8.91 -12.58
N LEU A 25 21.62 -8.28 -12.76
CA LEU A 25 20.33 -8.98 -12.67
C LEU A 25 20.11 -9.87 -13.89
N THR A 26 20.42 -9.36 -15.08
CA THR A 26 20.43 -10.18 -16.31
C THR A 26 21.48 -11.28 -16.24
N LEU A 27 22.66 -11.00 -15.67
CA LEU A 27 23.67 -12.03 -15.44
C LEU A 27 23.13 -13.14 -14.55
N ARG A 28 22.52 -12.79 -13.41
CA ARG A 28 21.96 -13.78 -12.46
C ARG A 28 20.97 -14.72 -13.14
N GLN A 29 20.06 -14.19 -13.95
CA GLN A 29 19.09 -15.02 -14.69
C GLN A 29 19.78 -16.00 -15.65
N LYS A 30 20.75 -15.52 -16.44
CA LYS A 30 21.52 -16.38 -17.35
C LYS A 30 22.38 -17.42 -16.62
N LEU A 31 22.90 -17.09 -15.43
CA LEU A 31 23.65 -18.04 -14.61
C LEU A 31 22.72 -19.13 -14.05
N GLN A 32 21.51 -18.77 -13.65
CA GLN A 32 20.49 -19.72 -13.19
C GLN A 32 20.01 -20.66 -14.30
N GLU A 33 19.98 -20.22 -15.56
CA GLU A 33 19.74 -21.08 -16.73
C GLU A 33 20.85 -22.13 -16.93
N ILE A 34 22.09 -21.80 -16.55
CA ILE A 34 23.24 -22.71 -16.65
C ILE A 34 23.24 -23.69 -15.47
N HIS A 35 23.05 -23.22 -14.25
CA HIS A 35 22.98 -24.04 -13.04
C HIS A 35 22.23 -23.32 -11.90
N PRO A 36 21.31 -23.98 -11.16
CA PRO A 36 20.44 -23.32 -10.16
C PRO A 36 21.21 -22.67 -9.00
N ASP A 37 22.32 -23.26 -8.57
CA ASP A 37 23.15 -22.75 -7.45
C ASP A 37 24.17 -21.66 -7.87
N LEU A 38 24.17 -21.27 -9.15
CA LEU A 38 25.13 -20.32 -9.69
C LEU A 38 24.62 -18.88 -9.51
N GLU A 39 25.15 -18.19 -8.51
CA GLU A 39 24.95 -16.75 -8.34
C GLU A 39 26.17 -15.97 -8.85
N PRO A 40 26.04 -14.67 -9.18
CA PRO A 40 27.17 -13.84 -9.61
C PRO A 40 28.36 -13.77 -8.62
N LYS A 41 28.15 -14.15 -7.36
CA LYS A 41 29.18 -14.20 -6.30
C LYS A 41 29.72 -15.61 -6.05
N THR A 42 29.10 -16.64 -6.61
CA THR A 42 29.49 -18.04 -6.42
C THR A 42 30.77 -18.34 -7.20
N ASN A 43 31.70 -19.07 -6.59
CA ASN A 43 32.89 -19.55 -7.27
C ASN A 43 32.50 -20.68 -8.25
N PRO A 44 32.64 -20.53 -9.58
CA PRO A 44 32.28 -21.61 -10.51
C PRO A 44 33.16 -22.86 -10.34
N PHE A 45 34.36 -22.73 -9.77
CA PHE A 45 35.28 -23.85 -9.55
C PHE A 45 34.91 -24.74 -8.35
N THR A 46 33.95 -24.34 -7.50
CA THR A 46 33.42 -25.26 -6.47
C THR A 46 32.56 -26.36 -7.08
N LEU A 47 31.98 -26.12 -8.25
CA LEU A 47 31.14 -27.06 -9.00
C LEU A 47 31.94 -27.86 -10.04
N LYS A 48 33.27 -27.95 -9.88
CA LYS A 48 34.17 -28.62 -10.84
C LYS A 48 33.82 -30.10 -11.08
N ALA A 49 33.19 -30.75 -10.10
CA ALA A 49 32.72 -32.13 -10.23
C ALA A 49 31.65 -32.31 -11.33
N GLU A 50 30.92 -31.25 -11.67
CA GLU A 50 29.79 -31.28 -12.61
C GLU A 50 30.17 -30.82 -14.03
N PHE A 51 31.40 -30.35 -14.24
CA PHE A 51 31.89 -29.91 -15.55
C PHE A 51 31.74 -30.96 -16.68
N PRO A 52 31.91 -32.28 -16.44
CA PRO A 52 31.67 -33.28 -17.46
C PRO A 52 30.20 -33.39 -17.90
N GLY A 53 29.26 -33.07 -16.99
CA GLY A 53 27.81 -33.14 -17.25
C GLY A 53 27.21 -31.82 -17.77
N ASN A 54 27.92 -30.69 -17.60
CA ASN A 54 27.47 -29.38 -18.02
C ASN A 54 28.59 -28.59 -18.73
N PRO A 55 28.69 -28.67 -20.08
CA PRO A 55 29.73 -27.98 -20.83
C PRO A 55 29.59 -26.44 -20.77
N ALA A 56 28.39 -25.91 -20.57
CA ALA A 56 28.16 -24.47 -20.41
C ALA A 56 28.75 -23.94 -19.11
N LEU A 57 28.63 -24.69 -18.02
CA LEU A 57 29.24 -24.36 -16.72
C LEU A 57 30.78 -24.32 -16.81
N LYS A 58 31.38 -25.30 -17.49
CA LYS A 58 32.83 -25.32 -17.73
C LYS A 58 33.28 -24.10 -18.54
N ARG A 59 32.56 -23.78 -19.63
CA ARG A 59 32.86 -22.61 -20.47
C ARG A 59 32.78 -21.31 -19.68
N TYR A 60 31.78 -21.15 -18.82
CA TYR A 60 31.66 -20.01 -17.91
C TYR A 60 32.82 -19.92 -16.91
N ALA A 61 33.21 -21.04 -16.30
CA ALA A 61 34.35 -21.09 -15.38
C ALA A 61 35.66 -20.66 -16.06
N ASP A 62 35.90 -21.16 -17.28
CA ASP A 62 37.07 -20.81 -18.09
C ASP A 62 37.07 -19.30 -18.46
N GLN A 63 35.92 -18.74 -18.84
CA GLN A 63 35.77 -17.30 -19.13
C GLN A 63 36.06 -16.43 -17.89
N VAL A 64 35.53 -16.79 -16.72
CA VAL A 64 35.78 -16.06 -15.47
C VAL A 64 37.26 -16.11 -15.10
N TRP A 65 37.92 -17.24 -15.29
CA TRP A 65 39.36 -17.38 -15.03
C TRP A 65 40.18 -16.46 -15.93
N TRP A 66 39.94 -16.48 -17.24
CA TRP A 66 40.65 -15.63 -18.19
C TRP A 66 40.43 -14.14 -17.92
N LEU A 67 39.20 -13.74 -17.59
CA LEU A 67 38.91 -12.35 -17.22
C LEU A 67 39.67 -11.91 -15.96
N THR A 68 39.75 -12.78 -14.95
CA THR A 68 40.45 -12.46 -13.69
C THR A 68 41.97 -12.41 -13.86
N VAL A 69 42.53 -13.19 -14.81
CA VAL A 69 43.95 -13.18 -15.17
C VAL A 69 44.30 -11.98 -16.06
N ALA A 70 43.45 -11.65 -17.04
CA ALA A 70 43.73 -10.62 -18.02
C ALA A 70 43.52 -9.19 -17.49
N THR A 71 42.53 -8.99 -16.61
CA THR A 71 42.17 -7.65 -16.10
C THR A 71 43.38 -6.91 -15.48
N PRO A 72 44.16 -7.49 -14.56
CA PRO A 72 45.36 -6.84 -13.99
C PRO A 72 46.40 -6.45 -15.01
N VAL A 73 46.64 -7.31 -16.00
CA VAL A 73 47.63 -7.08 -17.05
C VAL A 73 47.20 -5.89 -17.90
N ILE A 74 45.94 -5.87 -18.33
CA ILE A 74 45.36 -4.78 -19.13
C ILE A 74 45.34 -3.47 -18.32
N THR A 75 44.94 -3.51 -17.05
CA THR A 75 44.92 -2.34 -16.17
C THR A 75 46.32 -1.77 -15.95
N THR A 76 47.33 -2.64 -15.75
CA THR A 76 48.73 -2.22 -15.59
C THR A 76 49.25 -1.51 -16.84
N ILE A 77 48.96 -2.05 -18.03
CA ILE A 77 49.33 -1.43 -19.32
C ILE A 77 48.61 -0.09 -19.50
N PHE A 78 47.31 -0.03 -19.18
CA PHE A 78 46.52 1.20 -19.29
C PHE A 78 47.03 2.29 -18.35
N ILE A 79 47.28 1.96 -17.08
CA ILE A 79 47.85 2.89 -16.10
C ILE A 79 49.23 3.33 -16.55
N ALA A 80 50.05 2.43 -17.09
CA ALA A 80 51.38 2.78 -17.59
C ALA A 80 51.35 3.73 -18.79
N SER A 81 50.38 3.55 -19.67
CA SER A 81 50.14 4.47 -20.76
C SER A 81 49.67 5.83 -20.24
N LEU A 82 48.76 5.84 -19.27
CA LEU A 82 48.22 7.07 -18.69
C LEU A 82 49.27 7.83 -17.87
N SER A 83 50.09 7.14 -17.07
CA SER A 83 51.16 7.76 -16.28
C SER A 83 52.20 8.40 -17.17
N SER A 84 52.56 7.77 -18.31
CA SER A 84 53.49 8.35 -19.28
C SER A 84 53.02 9.66 -19.91
N ILE A 85 51.71 9.94 -19.86
CA ILE A 85 51.09 11.16 -20.39
C ILE A 85 51.00 12.27 -19.33
N PHE A 86 50.84 11.91 -18.05
CA PHE A 86 50.52 12.86 -16.98
C PHE A 86 51.62 13.08 -15.93
N ASN A 87 52.57 12.15 -15.76
CA ASN A 87 53.64 12.21 -14.75
C ASN A 87 55.01 11.86 -15.35
N ASP A 88 56.07 12.55 -14.89
CA ASP A 88 57.46 12.31 -15.33
C ASP A 88 58.16 11.10 -14.67
N GLU A 89 57.44 10.29 -13.88
CA GLU A 89 58.03 9.13 -13.20
C GLU A 89 57.88 7.83 -14.00
N GLU A 90 59.00 7.13 -14.21
CA GLU A 90 59.04 5.85 -14.91
C GLU A 90 58.47 4.70 -14.05
N ILE A 91 57.52 3.94 -14.60
CA ILE A 91 57.00 2.74 -13.93
C ILE A 91 58.07 1.67 -13.85
N ASN A 92 58.26 1.14 -12.64
CA ASN A 92 59.13 0.00 -12.40
C ASN A 92 58.47 -1.32 -12.88
N TRP A 93 58.72 -1.67 -14.14
CA TRP A 93 58.21 -2.89 -14.77
C TRP A 93 58.60 -4.18 -14.06
N LEU A 94 59.76 -4.22 -13.38
CA LEU A 94 60.19 -5.40 -12.62
C LEU A 94 59.24 -5.67 -11.44
N ARG A 95 58.89 -4.63 -10.68
CA ARG A 95 57.97 -4.74 -9.54
C ARG A 95 56.56 -5.10 -10.00
N SER A 96 56.07 -4.47 -11.07
CA SER A 96 54.78 -4.80 -11.68
C SER A 96 54.74 -6.24 -12.19
N GLY A 97 55.81 -6.75 -12.80
CA GLY A 97 55.92 -8.13 -13.24
C GLY A 97 55.91 -9.14 -12.09
N LEU A 98 56.62 -8.84 -11.00
CA LEU A 98 56.60 -9.66 -9.77
C LEU A 98 55.23 -9.68 -9.10
N PHE A 99 54.53 -8.54 -9.11
CA PHE A 99 53.15 -8.47 -8.63
C PHE A 99 52.20 -9.31 -9.49
N LEU A 100 52.27 -9.20 -10.82
CA LEU A 100 51.42 -9.96 -11.75
C LEU A 100 51.68 -11.47 -11.68
N THR A 101 52.94 -11.89 -11.53
CA THR A 101 53.27 -13.33 -11.35
C THR A 101 52.75 -13.86 -10.02
N GLY A 102 52.89 -13.09 -8.94
CA GLY A 102 52.25 -13.40 -7.66
C GLY A 102 50.73 -13.50 -7.77
N TRP A 103 50.10 -12.56 -8.47
CA TRP A 103 48.65 -12.55 -8.73
C TRP A 103 48.16 -13.83 -9.40
N ILE A 104 48.80 -14.23 -10.50
CA ILE A 104 48.46 -15.45 -11.25
C ILE A 104 48.60 -16.68 -10.35
N LEU A 105 49.68 -16.75 -9.55
CA LEU A 105 49.88 -17.83 -8.58
C LEU A 105 48.76 -17.86 -7.53
N GLY A 106 48.36 -16.70 -6.99
CA GLY A 106 47.25 -16.59 -6.05
C GLY A 106 45.92 -17.09 -6.63
N LEU A 107 45.62 -16.72 -7.88
CA LEU A 107 44.44 -17.22 -8.60
C LEU A 107 44.49 -18.74 -8.86
N PHE A 108 45.67 -19.27 -9.18
CA PHE A 108 45.84 -20.71 -9.36
C PHE A 108 45.60 -21.48 -8.06
N LEU A 109 46.10 -20.96 -6.93
CA LEU A 109 45.80 -21.55 -5.61
C LEU A 109 44.31 -21.52 -5.28
N TYR A 110 43.59 -20.49 -5.76
CA TYR A 110 42.16 -20.38 -5.59
C TYR A 110 41.37 -21.43 -6.39
N THR A 111 41.74 -21.72 -7.65
CA THR A 111 41.04 -22.74 -8.47
C THR A 111 41.18 -24.16 -7.92
N LEU A 112 42.19 -24.41 -7.10
CA LEU A 112 42.42 -25.71 -6.44
C LEU A 112 41.54 -25.91 -5.18
N ASN A 113 40.80 -24.89 -4.73
CA ASN A 113 39.93 -24.93 -3.55
C ASN A 113 40.63 -25.46 -2.27
N LEU A 114 41.94 -25.21 -2.14
CA LEU A 114 42.76 -25.67 -1.01
C LEU A 114 42.63 -24.68 0.16
N GLN A 115 41.51 -24.73 0.89
CA GLN A 115 41.25 -23.81 2.02
C GLN A 115 42.39 -23.76 3.06
N LYS A 116 43.10 -24.88 3.27
CA LYS A 116 44.26 -24.93 4.16
C LYS A 116 45.44 -24.10 3.63
N LEU A 117 45.71 -24.18 2.33
CA LEU A 117 46.85 -23.53 1.69
C LEU A 117 46.62 -22.02 1.51
N ILE A 118 45.36 -21.63 1.23
CA ILE A 118 44.90 -20.24 1.28
C ILE A 118 45.12 -19.63 2.67
N ARG A 119 44.82 -20.39 3.74
CA ARG A 119 45.05 -19.95 5.12
C ARG A 119 46.55 -19.77 5.43
N TYR A 120 47.41 -20.67 4.95
CA TYR A 120 48.86 -20.53 5.10
C TYR A 120 49.42 -19.36 4.29
N ALA A 121 48.93 -19.12 3.07
CA ALA A 121 49.28 -17.94 2.29
C ALA A 121 48.88 -16.64 3.01
N TRP A 122 47.70 -16.63 3.66
CA TRP A 122 47.27 -15.51 4.51
C TRP A 122 48.21 -15.26 5.69
N TRP A 123 48.60 -16.31 6.42
CA TRP A 123 49.59 -16.19 7.50
C TRP A 123 50.97 -15.73 7.01
N PHE A 124 51.39 -16.19 5.84
CA PHE A 124 52.62 -15.73 5.19
C PHE A 124 52.56 -14.23 4.85
N ILE A 125 51.44 -13.74 4.33
CA ILE A 125 51.23 -12.31 4.05
C ILE A 125 51.25 -11.48 5.33
N VAL A 126 50.57 -11.94 6.39
CA VAL A 126 50.61 -11.27 7.70
C VAL A 126 52.05 -11.20 8.22
N LEU A 127 52.80 -12.30 8.10
CA LEU A 127 54.21 -12.36 8.49
C LEU A 127 55.07 -11.39 7.68
N VAL A 128 54.86 -11.31 6.36
CA VAL A 128 55.52 -10.34 5.47
C VAL A 128 55.20 -8.91 5.91
N ILE A 129 53.93 -8.56 6.12
CA ILE A 129 53.50 -7.21 6.57
C ILE A 129 54.12 -6.85 7.93
N VAL A 130 54.09 -7.79 8.88
CA VAL A 130 54.68 -7.61 10.20
C VAL A 130 56.19 -7.40 10.09
N ALA A 131 56.88 -8.19 9.26
CA ALA A 131 58.30 -8.01 9.00
C ALA A 131 58.58 -6.63 8.37
N THR A 132 57.78 -6.18 7.39
CA THR A 132 57.90 -4.84 6.80
C THR A 132 57.72 -3.74 7.83
N PHE A 133 56.73 -3.86 8.71
CA PHE A 133 56.46 -2.89 9.78
C PHE A 133 57.63 -2.77 10.76
N PHE A 134 58.20 -3.89 11.22
CA PHE A 134 59.37 -3.87 12.10
C PHE A 134 60.60 -3.26 11.42
N PHE A 135 60.76 -3.46 10.11
CA PHE A 135 61.86 -2.87 9.33
C PHE A 135 61.66 -1.35 9.11
N ASP A 136 60.49 -0.92 8.66
CA ASP A 136 60.17 0.49 8.36
C ASP A 136 60.15 1.37 9.61
N THR A 137 59.77 0.83 10.77
CA THR A 137 59.81 1.53 12.07
C THR A 137 61.23 1.68 12.63
N GLY A 138 62.23 1.10 11.96
CA GLY A 138 63.63 1.16 12.38
C GLY A 138 63.93 0.36 13.65
N ILE A 139 62.99 -0.45 14.15
CA ILE A 139 63.15 -1.27 15.37
C ILE A 139 64.14 -2.41 15.09
N THR A 140 64.00 -3.08 13.95
CA THR A 140 64.87 -4.21 13.55
C THR A 140 66.34 -3.81 13.38
N PRO A 141 66.71 -2.74 12.64
CA PRO A 141 68.11 -2.32 12.53
C PRO A 141 68.68 -1.79 13.85
N LYS A 142 67.86 -1.23 14.76
CA LYS A 142 68.32 -0.79 16.09
C LYS A 142 68.64 -1.97 17.02
N LEU A 143 67.81 -3.01 17.04
CA LEU A 143 68.05 -4.23 17.82
C LEU A 143 69.26 -5.04 17.31
N LEU A 144 69.49 -5.04 16.00
CA LEU A 144 70.61 -5.78 15.38
C LEU A 144 71.95 -5.02 15.48
N ALA A 145 71.91 -3.68 15.54
CA ALA A 145 73.09 -2.85 15.78
C ALA A 145 73.65 -3.03 17.21
N GLU A 146 72.83 -3.43 18.18
CA GLU A 146 73.23 -3.66 19.58
C GLU A 146 74.12 -4.91 19.75
N TYR A 147 74.12 -5.84 18.78
CA TYR A 147 74.88 -7.10 18.81
C TYR A 147 76.19 -7.11 17.99
N GLY A 148 76.65 -5.96 17.48
CA GLY A 148 78.07 -5.74 17.19
C GLY A 148 78.75 -6.57 16.08
N HIS A 149 78.03 -7.03 15.05
CA HIS A 149 78.65 -7.67 13.88
C HIS A 149 78.35 -6.91 12.58
N TYR A 150 79.39 -6.32 11.98
CA TYR A 150 79.30 -5.53 10.75
C TYR A 150 78.75 -6.33 9.55
N ASP A 151 78.98 -7.64 9.49
CA ASP A 151 78.40 -8.54 8.48
C ASP A 151 76.87 -8.63 8.58
N LEU A 152 76.31 -8.51 9.79
CA LEU A 152 74.86 -8.57 10.02
C LEU A 152 74.13 -7.33 9.45
N ILE A 153 74.78 -6.15 9.49
CA ILE A 153 74.22 -4.91 8.93
C ILE A 153 74.20 -4.94 7.40
N ALA A 154 75.23 -5.53 6.77
CA ALA A 154 75.26 -5.74 5.33
C ALA A 154 74.19 -6.75 4.88
N ILE A 155 74.07 -7.87 5.60
CA ILE A 155 73.05 -8.91 5.36
C ILE A 155 71.64 -8.34 5.54
N THR A 156 71.40 -7.49 6.54
CA THR A 156 70.06 -6.90 6.78
C THR A 156 69.66 -5.86 5.73
N ARG A 157 70.60 -5.06 5.22
CA ARG A 157 70.35 -4.14 4.10
C ARG A 157 70.13 -4.88 2.79
N LEU A 158 70.90 -5.95 2.55
CA LEU A 158 70.71 -6.82 1.39
C LEU A 158 69.35 -7.52 1.48
N PHE A 159 69.00 -8.04 2.64
CA PHE A 159 67.70 -8.66 2.90
C PHE A 159 66.56 -7.66 2.75
N SER A 160 66.65 -6.44 3.29
CA SER A 160 65.60 -5.41 3.13
C SER A 160 65.44 -4.98 1.68
N SER A 161 66.54 -4.83 0.94
CA SER A 161 66.51 -4.50 -0.49
C SER A 161 65.87 -5.61 -1.33
N LEU A 162 66.24 -6.87 -1.08
CA LEU A 162 65.64 -8.04 -1.72
C LEU A 162 64.17 -8.20 -1.33
N PHE A 163 63.84 -7.95 -0.07
CA PHE A 163 62.48 -8.05 0.44
C PHE A 163 61.56 -7.01 -0.19
N GLU A 164 61.98 -5.75 -0.24
CA GLU A 164 61.20 -4.66 -0.87
C GLU A 164 61.10 -4.80 -2.39
N SER A 165 62.16 -5.28 -3.05
CA SER A 165 62.20 -5.36 -4.52
C SER A 165 61.56 -6.64 -5.07
N PHE A 166 61.59 -7.75 -4.31
CA PHE A 166 61.13 -9.06 -4.79
C PHE A 166 60.01 -9.67 -3.94
N ILE A 167 60.20 -9.79 -2.62
CA ILE A 167 59.28 -10.56 -1.76
C ILE A 167 57.95 -9.82 -1.58
N ARG A 168 57.99 -8.52 -1.32
CA ARG A 168 56.81 -7.70 -1.05
C ARG A 168 55.87 -7.57 -2.27
N PRO A 169 56.34 -7.21 -3.49
CA PRO A 169 55.47 -7.16 -4.68
C PRO A 169 54.88 -8.54 -5.00
N PHE A 170 55.67 -9.60 -4.91
CA PHE A 170 55.21 -10.96 -5.18
C PHE A 170 54.19 -11.47 -4.15
N ALA A 171 54.47 -11.33 -2.85
CA ALA A 171 53.58 -11.78 -1.78
C ALA A 171 52.25 -11.00 -1.75
N SER A 172 52.28 -9.70 -2.04
CA SER A 172 51.07 -8.89 -2.21
C SER A 172 50.29 -9.32 -3.45
N GLY A 173 50.96 -9.62 -4.55
CA GLY A 173 50.34 -10.26 -5.73
C GLY A 173 49.61 -11.55 -5.36
N VAL A 174 50.27 -12.49 -4.66
CA VAL A 174 49.65 -13.75 -4.21
C VAL A 174 48.45 -13.49 -3.31
N GLY A 175 48.60 -12.57 -2.35
CA GLY A 175 47.53 -12.23 -1.41
C GLY A 175 46.30 -11.63 -2.05
N LEU A 176 46.49 -10.67 -2.95
CA LEU A 176 45.39 -10.04 -3.68
C LEU A 176 44.80 -11.02 -4.70
N GLY A 177 45.60 -11.86 -5.36
CA GLY A 177 45.11 -12.92 -6.24
C GLY A 177 44.20 -13.94 -5.50
N VAL A 178 44.53 -14.30 -4.26
CA VAL A 178 43.69 -15.16 -3.42
C VAL A 178 42.46 -14.42 -2.88
N ALA A 179 42.63 -13.17 -2.41
CA ALA A 179 41.55 -12.39 -1.79
C ALA A 179 40.50 -11.92 -2.80
N PHE A 180 40.91 -11.55 -4.02
CA PHE A 180 40.01 -11.19 -5.12
C PHE A 180 39.55 -12.39 -5.95
N GLY A 181 40.11 -13.58 -5.72
CA GLY A 181 39.44 -14.83 -6.06
C GLY A 181 38.12 -14.99 -5.30
N PHE A 182 38.06 -14.51 -4.05
CA PHE A 182 36.83 -14.46 -3.24
C PHE A 182 35.84 -13.46 -3.83
N GLY A 183 34.61 -13.90 -4.10
CA GLY A 183 33.58 -13.16 -4.83
C GLY A 183 33.26 -11.76 -4.30
N PHE A 184 33.98 -10.75 -4.80
CA PHE A 184 33.61 -9.34 -4.76
C PHE A 184 34.15 -8.65 -6.02
N GLY A 185 33.37 -8.73 -7.10
CA GLY A 185 33.54 -7.94 -8.32
C GLY A 185 34.90 -8.11 -9.00
N VAL A 186 35.00 -9.10 -9.88
CA VAL A 186 36.13 -9.37 -10.81
C VAL A 186 36.62 -8.10 -11.53
N ALA A 187 35.83 -7.03 -11.59
CA ALA A 187 36.25 -5.73 -12.10
C ALA A 187 36.65 -4.69 -11.03
N PHE A 188 35.92 -4.54 -9.91
CA PHE A 188 36.18 -3.47 -8.94
C PHE A 188 37.34 -3.81 -8.00
N GLY A 189 37.39 -5.03 -7.49
CA GLY A 189 38.49 -5.49 -6.66
C GLY A 189 39.81 -5.58 -7.43
N VAL A 190 39.71 -6.00 -8.69
CA VAL A 190 40.86 -6.19 -9.56
C VAL A 190 41.38 -4.87 -10.11
N ALA A 191 40.53 -3.99 -10.65
CA ALA A 191 41.00 -2.69 -11.15
C ALA A 191 41.47 -1.76 -10.02
N PHE A 192 40.78 -1.73 -8.88
CA PHE A 192 41.19 -0.91 -7.74
C PHE A 192 42.41 -1.50 -7.03
N GLY A 193 42.48 -2.82 -6.82
CA GLY A 193 43.64 -3.50 -6.22
C GLY A 193 44.90 -3.42 -7.09
N VAL A 194 44.74 -3.44 -8.42
CA VAL A 194 45.86 -3.30 -9.37
C VAL A 194 46.26 -1.84 -9.54
N ALA A 195 45.31 -0.90 -9.60
CA ALA A 195 45.64 0.53 -9.63
C ALA A 195 46.36 0.95 -8.35
N PHE A 196 45.92 0.46 -7.20
CA PHE A 196 46.56 0.70 -5.92
C PHE A 196 47.92 -0.01 -5.84
N GLY A 197 48.06 -1.27 -6.26
CA GLY A 197 49.34 -1.99 -6.25
C GLY A 197 50.37 -1.41 -7.22
N VAL A 198 50.00 -1.20 -8.49
CA VAL A 198 50.92 -0.73 -9.54
C VAL A 198 51.32 0.74 -9.33
N ALA A 199 50.37 1.62 -8.99
CA ALA A 199 50.69 3.04 -8.76
C ALA A 199 51.47 3.26 -7.46
N TRP A 200 51.14 2.53 -6.38
CA TRP A 200 51.81 2.69 -5.09
C TRP A 200 53.22 2.10 -5.05
N PHE A 201 53.49 1.01 -5.80
CA PHE A 201 54.83 0.39 -5.85
C PHE A 201 55.71 0.90 -7.00
N GLY A 202 55.12 1.57 -7.99
CA GLY A 202 55.78 2.07 -9.20
C GLY A 202 56.12 3.57 -9.21
N VAL A 203 55.45 4.41 -8.40
CA VAL A 203 55.69 5.86 -8.30
C VAL A 203 56.58 6.12 -7.07
N GLY A 204 57.74 6.73 -7.27
CA GLY A 204 58.78 7.05 -6.30
C GLY A 204 58.42 8.14 -5.29
N LEU A 205 57.25 8.05 -4.65
CA LEU A 205 56.93 8.83 -3.46
C LEU A 205 57.05 7.96 -2.21
N GLY A 206 58.29 7.80 -1.74
CA GLY A 206 58.54 7.40 -0.36
C GLY A 206 58.11 8.53 0.57
N ILE A 207 57.01 8.35 1.30
CA ILE A 207 56.77 8.76 2.70
C ILE A 207 55.30 8.44 3.09
N VAL A 208 55.16 7.76 4.24
CA VAL A 208 53.94 7.28 4.92
C VAL A 208 53.36 5.95 4.40
N GLY A 209 53.81 4.86 5.02
CA GLY A 209 53.32 3.50 4.77
C GLY A 209 51.96 3.18 5.40
N GLY A 210 51.44 2.01 5.00
CA GLY A 210 50.53 1.22 5.83
C GLY A 210 49.02 1.37 5.59
N GLY A 211 48.56 1.53 4.35
CA GLY A 211 47.13 1.45 4.03
C GLY A 211 46.64 0.00 3.95
N ILE A 212 45.93 -0.46 4.98
CA ILE A 212 44.79 -1.44 5.00
C ILE A 212 44.70 -2.23 6.34
N ALA A 213 45.71 -2.26 7.21
CA ALA A 213 45.61 -2.96 8.51
C ALA A 213 45.62 -2.05 9.76
N PHE A 214 45.77 -0.73 9.61
CA PHE A 214 46.24 0.12 10.71
C PHE A 214 45.19 1.08 11.32
N GLY A 215 44.07 1.33 10.64
CA GLY A 215 43.13 2.40 11.01
C GLY A 215 42.27 2.17 12.26
N VAL A 216 42.18 0.94 12.79
CA VAL A 216 41.36 0.63 13.98
C VAL A 216 42.19 0.12 15.16
N ALA A 217 43.35 -0.49 14.92
CA ALA A 217 44.07 -1.20 15.98
C ALA A 217 45.13 -0.36 16.75
N LEU A 218 45.55 0.80 16.24
CA LEU A 218 46.61 1.61 16.89
C LEU A 218 46.22 3.06 17.23
N GLY A 219 44.95 3.42 17.11
CA GLY A 219 44.43 4.71 17.59
C GLY A 219 44.39 4.85 19.13
N VAL A 220 44.66 3.79 19.90
CA VAL A 220 44.49 3.81 21.37
C VAL A 220 45.78 3.57 22.17
N ARG A 221 46.90 3.20 21.55
CA ARG A 221 48.16 2.97 22.31
C ARG A 221 49.41 3.32 21.52
N PHE A 222 49.70 4.61 21.40
CA PHE A 222 51.03 5.25 21.59
C PHE A 222 51.03 6.64 20.93
N GLY A 223 51.16 7.70 21.73
CA GLY A 223 51.35 9.04 21.19
C GLY A 223 50.97 10.16 22.15
N VAL A 224 51.74 10.37 23.22
CA VAL A 224 51.55 11.53 24.09
C VAL A 224 52.78 12.42 23.97
N THR A 225 52.79 13.27 22.93
CA THR A 225 53.01 14.74 23.02
C THR A 225 53.34 15.41 21.67
N LEU A 226 53.77 14.71 20.63
CA LEU A 226 54.06 15.32 19.30
C LEU A 226 53.24 14.75 18.12
N SER A 227 52.43 13.72 18.34
CA SER A 227 51.66 13.00 17.30
C SER A 227 50.17 13.30 17.27
N VAL A 228 49.64 14.08 18.21
CA VAL A 228 48.18 14.27 18.38
C VAL A 228 47.60 15.23 17.35
N ALA A 229 48.26 16.37 17.06
CA ALA A 229 47.73 17.35 16.12
C ALA A 229 47.79 16.87 14.66
N LEU A 230 48.95 16.35 14.23
CA LEU A 230 49.13 15.79 12.88
C LEU A 230 48.42 14.45 12.71
N GLY A 231 48.43 13.57 13.73
CA GLY A 231 47.78 12.26 13.67
C GLY A 231 46.25 12.32 13.68
N VAL A 232 45.65 13.26 14.42
CA VAL A 232 44.20 13.47 14.40
C VAL A 232 43.76 14.21 13.13
N ALA A 233 44.50 15.23 12.68
CA ALA A 233 44.15 15.93 11.45
C ALA A 233 44.29 15.04 10.20
N LEU A 234 45.39 14.29 10.07
CA LEU A 234 45.58 13.34 8.97
C LEU A 234 44.65 12.12 9.11
N GLY A 235 44.44 11.61 10.32
CA GLY A 235 43.54 10.47 10.57
C GLY A 235 42.08 10.79 10.28
N VAL A 236 41.61 12.00 10.64
CA VAL A 236 40.25 12.45 10.33
C VAL A 236 40.11 12.82 8.86
N ALA A 237 41.06 13.54 8.26
CA ALA A 237 41.02 13.86 6.84
C ALA A 237 41.03 12.59 5.97
N PHE A 238 41.87 11.62 6.31
CA PHE A 238 41.95 10.34 5.63
C PHE A 238 40.71 9.48 5.89
N GLY A 239 40.23 9.43 7.13
CA GLY A 239 39.00 8.70 7.49
C GLY A 239 37.77 9.24 6.75
N VAL A 240 37.62 10.57 6.69
CA VAL A 240 36.53 11.23 5.96
C VAL A 240 36.70 11.02 4.46
N ALA A 241 37.90 11.23 3.89
CA ALA A 241 38.15 10.98 2.47
C ALA A 241 37.87 9.52 2.09
N PHE A 242 38.30 8.56 2.90
CA PHE A 242 38.06 7.14 2.68
C PHE A 242 36.58 6.80 2.74
N VAL A 243 35.85 7.28 3.76
CA VAL A 243 34.40 7.06 3.88
C VAL A 243 33.68 7.71 2.69
N VAL A 244 34.03 8.93 2.32
CA VAL A 244 33.43 9.64 1.18
C VAL A 244 33.71 8.88 -0.12
N THR A 245 34.94 8.48 -0.40
CA THR A 245 35.28 7.69 -1.61
C THR A 245 34.60 6.33 -1.62
N CYS A 246 34.51 5.65 -0.47
CA CYS A 246 33.76 4.39 -0.35
C CYS A 246 32.27 4.59 -0.62
N VAL A 247 31.66 5.63 -0.05
CA VAL A 247 30.24 5.96 -0.26
C VAL A 247 29.98 6.35 -1.71
N LEU A 248 30.82 7.20 -2.31
CA LEU A 248 30.71 7.59 -3.72
C LEU A 248 30.91 6.40 -4.67
N GLY A 249 31.80 5.47 -4.32
CA GLY A 249 32.03 4.22 -5.06
C GLY A 249 30.87 3.24 -4.96
N VAL A 250 30.34 3.01 -3.75
CA VAL A 250 29.17 2.14 -3.51
C VAL A 250 27.92 2.69 -4.20
N LEU A 251 27.71 4.01 -4.12
CA LEU A 251 26.60 4.70 -4.80
C LEU A 251 26.84 4.91 -6.30
N ARG A 252 28.01 4.56 -6.83
CA ARG A 252 28.40 4.72 -8.25
C ARG A 252 28.22 6.14 -8.78
N VAL A 253 28.49 7.15 -7.95
CA VAL A 253 28.26 8.56 -8.32
C VAL A 253 29.04 8.98 -9.56
N TYR A 254 30.22 8.38 -9.78
CA TYR A 254 31.05 8.60 -10.97
C TYR A 254 30.36 8.21 -12.29
N PHE A 255 29.48 7.20 -12.30
CA PHE A 255 28.66 6.83 -13.47
C PHE A 255 27.37 7.63 -13.53
N TRP A 256 26.78 7.91 -12.37
CA TRP A 256 25.52 8.64 -12.28
C TRP A 256 25.59 10.06 -12.88
N LEU A 257 26.70 10.79 -12.72
CA LEU A 257 26.84 12.14 -13.28
C LEU A 257 26.82 12.16 -14.82
N PRO A 258 27.64 11.37 -15.54
CA PRO A 258 27.52 11.21 -16.99
C PRO A 258 26.13 10.74 -17.45
N GLU A 259 25.51 9.81 -16.74
CA GLU A 259 24.17 9.29 -17.07
C GLU A 259 23.07 10.36 -16.89
N LEU A 260 23.20 11.23 -15.89
CA LEU A 260 22.33 12.39 -15.71
C LEU A 260 22.47 13.35 -16.90
N ILE A 261 23.70 13.69 -17.27
CA ILE A 261 23.96 14.57 -18.43
C ILE A 261 23.40 13.92 -19.71
N TRP A 262 23.54 12.61 -19.89
CA TRP A 262 22.93 11.87 -21.00
C TRP A 262 21.42 12.08 -21.04
N VAL A 263 20.70 11.87 -19.93
CA VAL A 263 19.24 12.07 -19.87
C VAL A 263 18.84 13.53 -20.13
N LEU A 264 19.64 14.48 -19.64
CA LEU A 264 19.41 15.90 -19.92
C LEU A 264 19.56 16.20 -21.42
N ILE A 265 20.61 15.70 -22.06
CA ILE A 265 20.82 15.85 -23.50
C ILE A 265 19.66 15.21 -24.27
N LEU A 266 19.21 14.01 -23.89
CA LEU A 266 18.06 13.36 -24.54
C LEU A 266 16.80 14.21 -24.43
N ASN A 267 16.52 14.79 -23.26
CA ASN A 267 15.35 15.67 -23.07
C ASN A 267 15.45 16.99 -23.85
N LEU A 268 16.66 17.51 -24.09
CA LEU A 268 16.88 18.75 -24.83
C LEU A 268 16.86 18.55 -26.35
N VAL A 269 17.46 17.47 -26.83
CA VAL A 269 17.64 17.20 -28.27
C VAL A 269 16.43 16.48 -28.87
N THR A 270 15.75 15.64 -28.10
CA THR A 270 14.65 14.81 -28.62
C THR A 270 13.33 15.55 -28.48
N PRO A 271 12.63 15.88 -29.59
CA PRO A 271 11.30 16.47 -29.51
C PRO A 271 10.28 15.47 -28.94
N PRO A 272 9.20 15.93 -28.29
CA PRO A 272 8.21 15.04 -27.66
C PRO A 272 7.61 13.99 -28.61
N THR A 273 7.50 14.32 -29.90
CA THR A 273 6.96 13.45 -30.96
C THR A 273 7.85 12.26 -31.30
N GLN A 274 9.15 12.31 -30.96
CA GLN A 274 10.12 11.24 -31.21
C GLN A 274 10.60 10.56 -29.91
N ALA A 275 10.08 10.98 -28.75
CA ALA A 275 10.50 10.44 -27.46
C ALA A 275 10.30 8.91 -27.36
N ALA A 276 9.27 8.37 -28.01
CA ALA A 276 8.96 6.93 -27.98
C ALA A 276 10.03 6.06 -28.64
N SER A 277 10.63 6.47 -29.77
CA SER A 277 11.69 5.70 -30.42
C SER A 277 13.01 5.76 -29.64
N ALA A 278 13.25 6.89 -28.96
CA ALA A 278 14.45 7.13 -28.16
C ALA A 278 14.42 6.47 -26.77
N LEU A 279 13.30 5.85 -26.34
CA LEU A 279 13.20 5.11 -25.07
C LEU A 279 14.28 4.02 -24.93
N ARG A 280 14.66 3.37 -26.04
CA ARG A 280 15.70 2.32 -26.03
C ARG A 280 17.10 2.85 -25.75
N LEU A 281 17.31 4.16 -25.87
CA LEU A 281 18.59 4.83 -25.61
C LEU A 281 18.72 5.33 -24.16
N LEU A 282 17.75 5.03 -23.28
CA LEU A 282 17.81 5.46 -21.89
C LEU A 282 18.91 4.72 -21.12
N PRO A 283 19.68 5.41 -20.24
CA PRO A 283 20.75 4.80 -19.47
C PRO A 283 20.37 3.53 -18.69
N PRO A 284 19.17 3.41 -18.08
CA PRO A 284 18.78 2.18 -17.37
C PRO A 284 18.71 0.91 -18.24
N TYR A 285 18.62 1.03 -19.57
CA TYR A 285 18.76 -0.13 -20.47
C TYR A 285 20.20 -0.59 -20.60
N PHE A 286 21.18 0.25 -20.25
CA PHE A 286 22.60 -0.05 -20.32
C PHE A 286 23.21 -0.30 -18.93
N ASP A 287 22.75 0.38 -17.88
CA ASP A 287 23.13 0.13 -16.48
C ASP A 287 21.89 -0.14 -15.59
N GLN A 288 21.82 -1.33 -15.01
CA GLN A 288 20.76 -1.74 -14.07
C GLN A 288 21.03 -1.28 -12.63
N LEU A 289 22.28 -0.94 -12.30
CA LEU A 289 22.77 -0.61 -10.96
C LEU A 289 22.81 0.89 -10.67
N ILE A 290 21.91 1.65 -11.28
CA ILE A 290 21.74 3.07 -10.98
C ILE A 290 20.94 3.18 -9.68
N TYR A 291 21.61 3.35 -8.54
CA TYR A 291 20.96 3.42 -7.23
C TYR A 291 20.25 4.75 -6.98
N LEU A 292 20.85 5.85 -7.43
CA LEU A 292 20.29 7.18 -7.26
C LEU A 292 19.24 7.43 -8.35
N PRO A 293 18.04 7.93 -7.99
CA PRO A 293 17.01 8.22 -8.98
C PRO A 293 17.52 9.28 -9.94
N ILE A 294 17.44 9.05 -11.25
CA ILE A 294 17.87 10.04 -12.25
C ILE A 294 16.79 11.12 -12.40
N PRO A 295 17.09 12.39 -12.10
CA PRO A 295 16.16 13.49 -12.36
C PRO A 295 15.72 13.56 -13.83
N PHE A 296 14.47 13.96 -14.06
CA PHE A 296 13.87 14.20 -15.40
C PHE A 296 13.65 12.95 -16.27
N LEU A 297 14.06 11.78 -15.80
CA LEU A 297 13.78 10.52 -16.48
C LEU A 297 12.28 10.20 -16.53
N ASP A 298 11.55 10.57 -15.47
CA ASP A 298 10.08 10.53 -15.40
C ASP A 298 9.42 11.38 -16.49
N LYS A 299 9.88 12.62 -16.69
CA LYS A 299 9.35 13.53 -17.72
C LYS A 299 9.51 12.95 -19.13
N PHE A 300 10.65 12.31 -19.40
CA PHE A 300 10.90 11.69 -20.70
C PHE A 300 9.89 10.55 -20.98
N ILE A 301 9.63 9.71 -19.97
CA ILE A 301 8.65 8.61 -20.06
C ILE A 301 7.24 9.16 -20.27
N ILE A 302 6.86 10.22 -19.54
CA ILE A 302 5.55 10.87 -19.69
C ILE A 302 5.36 11.43 -21.11
N ASN A 303 6.40 12.07 -21.66
CA ASN A 303 6.35 12.58 -23.03
C ASN A 303 6.24 11.42 -24.04
N ALA A 304 7.01 10.35 -23.86
CA ALA A 304 6.94 9.17 -24.72
C ALA A 304 5.56 8.48 -24.68
N TYR A 305 4.92 8.42 -23.51
CA TYR A 305 3.58 7.85 -23.34
C TYR A 305 2.53 8.55 -24.21
N SER A 306 2.66 9.88 -24.40
CA SER A 306 1.74 10.65 -25.24
C SER A 306 1.79 10.26 -26.72
N THR A 307 2.90 9.72 -27.21
CA THR A 307 3.08 9.30 -28.61
C THR A 307 2.86 7.81 -28.79
N ASN A 308 3.39 6.98 -27.89
CA ASN A 308 3.22 5.52 -27.91
C ASN A 308 3.07 4.97 -26.48
N PRO A 309 1.83 4.76 -26.01
CA PRO A 309 1.55 4.24 -24.67
C PRO A 309 2.19 2.89 -24.39
N SER A 310 2.14 1.96 -25.36
CA SER A 310 2.66 0.60 -25.20
C SER A 310 4.18 0.56 -24.97
N ALA A 311 4.93 1.38 -25.70
CA ALA A 311 6.38 1.45 -25.56
C ALA A 311 6.80 2.04 -24.19
N ALA A 312 6.06 3.03 -23.72
CA ALA A 312 6.27 3.63 -22.40
C ALA A 312 5.91 2.65 -21.26
N GLN A 313 4.79 1.93 -21.38
CA GLN A 313 4.40 0.88 -20.43
C GLN A 313 5.45 -0.22 -20.32
N ASN A 314 5.93 -0.75 -21.45
CA ASN A 314 7.01 -1.75 -21.47
C ASN A 314 8.29 -1.23 -20.77
N THR A 315 8.59 0.07 -20.91
CA THR A 315 9.75 0.68 -20.25
C THR A 315 9.53 0.82 -18.74
N ILE A 316 8.31 1.18 -18.32
CA ILE A 316 7.94 1.25 -16.89
C ILE A 316 8.03 -0.15 -16.27
N ASP A 317 7.49 -1.17 -16.92
CA ASP A 317 7.56 -2.56 -16.46
C ASP A 317 9.00 -3.05 -16.36
N TYR A 318 9.84 -2.67 -17.33
CA TYR A 318 11.27 -2.93 -17.28
C TYR A 318 11.93 -2.27 -16.05
N PHE A 319 11.58 -1.02 -15.75
CA PHE A 319 12.16 -0.29 -14.61
C PHE A 319 11.71 -0.84 -13.26
N ILE A 320 10.48 -1.34 -13.17
CA ILE A 320 9.97 -1.96 -11.95
C ILE A 320 10.64 -3.32 -11.71
N THR A 321 10.86 -4.09 -12.79
CA THR A 321 11.28 -5.50 -12.71
C THR A 321 12.81 -5.67 -12.69
N PHE A 322 13.54 -4.88 -13.48
CA PHE A 322 14.95 -5.15 -13.79
C PHE A 322 15.93 -4.03 -13.39
N THR A 323 15.47 -2.96 -12.73
CA THR A 323 16.34 -1.85 -12.32
C THR A 323 16.01 -1.35 -10.92
N ASN A 324 16.91 -0.54 -10.34
CA ASN A 324 16.69 0.15 -9.07
C ASN A 324 15.90 1.47 -9.20
N GLN A 325 15.35 1.77 -10.40
CA GLN A 325 14.66 3.04 -10.71
C GLN A 325 13.13 2.97 -10.47
N GLN A 326 12.69 2.10 -9.57
CA GLN A 326 11.27 1.87 -9.26
C GLN A 326 10.54 3.15 -8.82
N GLN A 327 11.23 4.05 -8.09
CA GLN A 327 10.63 5.32 -7.65
C GLN A 327 10.32 6.26 -8.82
N VAL A 328 11.20 6.30 -9.83
CA VAL A 328 10.99 7.10 -11.05
C VAL A 328 9.82 6.53 -11.85
N ALA A 329 9.76 5.20 -12.00
CA ALA A 329 8.65 4.52 -12.63
C ALA A 329 7.31 4.80 -11.91
N ARG A 330 7.28 4.74 -10.57
CA ARG A 330 6.08 5.08 -9.77
C ARG A 330 5.61 6.52 -9.97
N ARG A 331 6.53 7.49 -9.94
CA ARG A 331 6.20 8.90 -10.20
C ARG A 331 5.67 9.11 -11.61
N ALA A 332 6.29 8.48 -12.62
CA ALA A 332 5.82 8.55 -13.99
C ALA A 332 4.40 7.96 -14.14
N MET A 333 4.14 6.79 -13.53
CA MET A 333 2.81 6.18 -13.50
C MET A 333 1.76 7.10 -12.87
N GLU A 334 2.08 7.71 -11.73
CA GLU A 334 1.18 8.64 -11.04
C GLU A 334 0.83 9.84 -11.93
N ILE A 335 1.84 10.49 -12.50
CA ILE A 335 1.64 11.67 -13.35
C ILE A 335 0.90 11.30 -14.63
N ILE A 336 1.19 10.15 -15.25
CA ILE A 336 0.45 9.64 -16.41
C ILE A 336 -1.02 9.45 -16.05
N ALA A 337 -1.31 8.78 -14.94
CA ALA A 337 -2.68 8.54 -14.51
C ALA A 337 -3.43 9.84 -14.24
N ILE A 338 -2.82 10.78 -13.51
CA ILE A 338 -3.40 12.11 -13.25
C ILE A 338 -3.66 12.87 -14.55
N ASN A 339 -2.73 12.83 -15.51
CA ASN A 339 -2.89 13.45 -16.82
C ASN A 339 -4.00 12.81 -17.66
N THR A 340 -4.20 11.49 -17.54
CA THR A 340 -5.32 10.80 -18.19
C THR A 340 -6.65 11.23 -17.59
N LEU A 341 -6.75 11.32 -16.26
CA LEU A 341 -7.98 11.76 -15.58
C LEU A 341 -8.33 13.23 -15.90
N SER A 342 -7.34 14.11 -15.98
CA SER A 342 -7.56 15.54 -16.26
C SER A 342 -7.96 15.84 -17.72
N ARG A 343 -7.62 14.95 -18.65
CA ARG A 343 -7.96 15.09 -20.09
C ARG A 343 -9.39 14.67 -20.43
N CYS A 344 -10.14 14.06 -19.51
CA CYS A 344 -11.50 13.60 -19.75
C CYS A 344 -12.44 14.79 -20.00
N ARG A 345 -13.09 14.85 -21.18
CA ARG A 345 -14.06 15.90 -21.53
C ARG A 345 -15.48 15.37 -21.66
N TYR A 346 -15.63 14.09 -21.96
CA TYR A 346 -16.92 13.42 -22.11
C TYR A 346 -17.03 12.24 -21.16
N VAL A 347 -18.25 11.75 -20.95
CA VAL A 347 -18.48 10.59 -20.08
C VAL A 347 -17.83 9.32 -20.64
N THR A 348 -17.78 9.18 -21.97
CA THR A 348 -17.05 8.10 -22.64
C THR A 348 -15.56 8.08 -22.30
N ASP A 349 -14.95 9.25 -22.12
CA ASP A 349 -13.55 9.35 -21.74
C ASP A 349 -13.36 8.81 -20.32
N ILE A 350 -14.25 9.21 -19.39
CA ILE A 350 -14.26 8.75 -18.00
C ILE A 350 -14.41 7.23 -17.94
N THR A 351 -15.37 6.65 -18.64
CA THR A 351 -15.58 5.19 -18.62
C THR A 351 -14.41 4.43 -19.25
N SER A 352 -13.77 5.00 -20.27
CA SER A 352 -12.56 4.42 -20.90
C SER A 352 -11.32 4.46 -20.00
N THR A 353 -11.28 5.32 -18.97
CA THR A 353 -10.12 5.39 -18.07
C THR A 353 -9.86 4.10 -17.31
N VAL A 354 -10.91 3.32 -17.03
CA VAL A 354 -10.83 2.00 -16.40
C VAL A 354 -9.98 1.06 -17.24
N ASP A 355 -10.18 1.07 -18.56
CA ASP A 355 -9.44 0.24 -19.50
C ASP A 355 -8.06 0.83 -19.81
N ASN A 356 -7.92 2.16 -19.86
CA ASN A 356 -6.64 2.82 -20.17
C ASN A 356 -5.62 2.72 -19.02
N LEU A 357 -6.09 2.62 -17.77
CA LEU A 357 -5.26 2.61 -16.57
C LEU A 357 -5.26 1.25 -15.85
N TYR A 358 -5.73 0.17 -16.49
CA TYR A 358 -5.75 -1.19 -15.93
C TYR A 358 -4.37 -1.68 -15.43
N TRP A 359 -3.31 -1.22 -16.09
CA TRP A 359 -1.92 -1.59 -15.83
C TRP A 359 -1.33 -0.86 -14.61
N VAL A 360 -2.00 0.17 -14.08
CA VAL A 360 -1.53 0.93 -12.91
C VAL A 360 -1.85 0.15 -11.63
N PRO A 361 -0.86 -0.10 -10.75
CA PRO A 361 -1.09 -0.92 -9.57
C PRO A 361 -1.89 -0.16 -8.50
N ARG A 362 -2.79 -0.87 -7.80
CA ARG A 362 -3.70 -0.30 -6.80
C ARG A 362 -3.02 0.33 -5.58
N ASN A 363 -1.79 -0.05 -5.29
CA ASN A 363 -1.02 0.44 -4.15
C ASN A 363 -0.29 1.78 -4.41
N LEU A 364 -0.46 2.38 -5.59
CA LEU A 364 0.30 3.56 -6.01
C LEU A 364 -0.15 4.85 -5.32
N ASN A 365 -1.45 5.17 -5.41
CA ASN A 365 -2.05 6.32 -4.74
C ASN A 365 -3.53 6.00 -4.40
N PRO A 366 -3.94 6.08 -3.11
CA PRO A 366 -5.30 5.73 -2.71
C PRO A 366 -6.37 6.66 -3.32
N THR A 367 -6.05 7.93 -3.53
CA THR A 367 -6.97 8.89 -4.15
C THR A 367 -7.18 8.58 -5.63
N LEU A 368 -6.12 8.23 -6.34
CA LEU A 368 -6.20 7.79 -7.74
C LEU A 368 -7.12 6.57 -7.88
N PHE A 369 -6.99 5.62 -6.95
CA PHE A 369 -7.83 4.42 -6.97
C PHE A 369 -9.33 4.75 -6.74
N ARG A 370 -9.65 5.70 -5.84
CA ARG A 370 -11.03 6.19 -5.68
C ARG A 370 -11.60 6.77 -6.97
N PHE A 371 -10.81 7.47 -7.77
CA PHE A 371 -11.25 7.95 -9.09
C PHE A 371 -11.56 6.80 -10.05
N LEU A 372 -10.76 5.72 -10.04
CA LEU A 372 -11.00 4.54 -10.87
C LEU A 372 -12.26 3.78 -10.44
N ASP A 373 -12.51 3.66 -9.12
CA ASP A 373 -13.74 3.06 -8.59
C ASP A 373 -14.99 3.88 -8.99
N ILE A 374 -14.88 5.21 -8.93
CA ILE A 374 -15.94 6.12 -9.40
C ILE A 374 -16.14 5.95 -10.92
N ALA A 375 -15.07 5.89 -11.71
CA ALA A 375 -15.15 5.67 -13.16
C ALA A 375 -15.80 4.32 -13.51
N ALA A 376 -15.47 3.25 -12.77
CA ALA A 376 -16.10 1.94 -12.93
C ALA A 376 -17.60 1.98 -12.57
N SER A 377 -17.96 2.72 -11.53
CA SER A 377 -19.36 2.91 -11.13
C SER A 377 -20.15 3.72 -12.17
N ILE A 378 -19.53 4.74 -12.79
CA ILE A 378 -20.11 5.50 -13.90
C ILE A 378 -20.30 4.61 -15.12
N ARG A 379 -19.34 3.73 -15.42
CA ARG A 379 -19.47 2.74 -16.50
C ARG A 379 -20.66 1.82 -16.28
N ALA A 380 -20.78 1.24 -15.09
CA ALA A 380 -21.91 0.41 -14.71
C ALA A 380 -23.25 1.16 -14.79
N ALA A 381 -23.27 2.45 -14.45
CA ALA A 381 -24.45 3.29 -14.61
C ALA A 381 -24.83 3.43 -16.09
N TYR A 382 -23.86 3.65 -16.97
CA TYR A 382 -24.06 3.82 -18.42
C TYR A 382 -24.40 2.53 -19.18
N ASP A 383 -23.97 1.39 -18.66
CA ASP A 383 -24.39 0.05 -19.12
C ASP A 383 -25.84 -0.27 -18.70
N GLY A 384 -26.47 0.58 -17.88
CA GLY A 384 -27.87 0.50 -17.53
C GLY A 384 -28.77 0.48 -18.75
N THR A 385 -29.75 -0.42 -18.77
CA THR A 385 -30.65 -0.66 -19.90
C THR A 385 -31.55 0.54 -20.22
N THR A 386 -31.86 1.38 -19.23
CA THR A 386 -32.89 2.42 -19.36
C THR A 386 -32.45 3.79 -18.83
N PRO A 387 -32.93 4.91 -19.40
CA PRO A 387 -32.56 6.26 -18.95
C PRO A 387 -32.80 6.50 -17.46
N TYR A 388 -33.94 6.04 -16.92
CA TYR A 388 -34.24 6.14 -15.49
C TYR A 388 -33.22 5.40 -14.63
N ARG A 389 -32.85 4.18 -15.03
CA ARG A 389 -31.84 3.37 -14.32
C ARG A 389 -30.46 4.00 -14.40
N LYS A 390 -30.09 4.60 -15.53
CA LYS A 390 -28.84 5.36 -15.67
C LYS A 390 -28.79 6.53 -14.68
N ILE A 391 -29.86 7.34 -14.59
CA ILE A 391 -29.96 8.46 -13.64
C ILE A 391 -29.86 7.96 -12.19
N GLU A 392 -30.56 6.88 -11.85
CA GLU A 392 -30.55 6.31 -10.51
C GLU A 392 -29.14 5.85 -10.11
N LEU A 393 -28.47 5.09 -10.97
CA LEU A 393 -27.11 4.57 -10.73
C LEU A 393 -26.06 5.68 -10.71
N LEU A 394 -26.28 6.81 -11.39
CA LEU A 394 -25.38 7.97 -11.34
C LEU A 394 -25.43 8.76 -10.03
N LYS A 395 -26.47 8.59 -9.19
CA LYS A 395 -26.59 9.33 -7.92
C LYS A 395 -25.41 9.05 -6.99
N GLN A 396 -25.08 7.78 -6.78
CA GLN A 396 -24.00 7.38 -5.87
C GLN A 396 -22.63 7.90 -6.34
N PRO A 397 -22.19 7.69 -7.60
CA PRO A 397 -20.94 8.25 -8.11
C PRO A 397 -20.83 9.77 -7.97
N ILE A 398 -21.93 10.51 -8.22
CA ILE A 398 -21.94 11.98 -8.08
C ILE A 398 -21.76 12.37 -6.60
N THR A 399 -22.43 11.68 -5.67
CA THR A 399 -22.28 11.93 -4.23
C THR A 399 -20.86 11.63 -3.76
N GLU A 400 -20.29 10.49 -4.14
CA GLU A 400 -18.91 10.12 -3.78
C GLU A 400 -17.89 11.09 -4.36
N LEU A 401 -18.05 11.51 -5.62
CA LEU A 401 -17.19 12.50 -6.26
C LEU A 401 -17.30 13.88 -5.58
N SER A 402 -18.49 14.27 -5.14
CA SER A 402 -18.71 15.53 -4.39
C SER A 402 -18.07 15.52 -3.01
N LYS A 403 -18.02 14.34 -2.36
CA LYS A 403 -17.33 14.14 -1.10
C LYS A 403 -15.82 14.17 -1.30
N LEU A 404 -15.32 13.48 -2.33
CA LEU A 404 -13.91 13.48 -2.71
C LEU A 404 -13.38 14.90 -2.99
N ALA A 405 -14.19 15.74 -3.65
CA ALA A 405 -13.85 17.14 -3.92
C ALA A 405 -13.62 17.97 -2.65
N LYS A 406 -14.33 17.65 -1.54
CA LYS A 406 -14.15 18.30 -0.25
C LYS A 406 -12.96 17.74 0.53
N ASP A 407 -12.77 16.43 0.46
CA ASP A 407 -11.73 15.73 1.23
C ASP A 407 -10.31 15.98 0.67
N VAL A 408 -10.15 16.15 -0.64
CA VAL A 408 -8.82 16.27 -1.28
C VAL A 408 -8.74 17.47 -2.25
N PRO A 409 -8.44 18.69 -1.73
CA PRO A 409 -8.43 19.91 -2.54
C PRO A 409 -7.44 19.89 -3.71
N LEU A 410 -6.34 19.15 -3.60
CA LEU A 410 -5.31 19.02 -4.64
C LEU A 410 -5.88 18.46 -5.97
N PHE A 411 -6.91 17.62 -5.89
CA PHE A 411 -7.60 17.06 -7.05
C PHE A 411 -8.87 17.83 -7.43
N GLY A 412 -9.13 18.96 -6.77
CA GLY A 412 -10.37 19.75 -6.90
C GLY A 412 -10.71 20.14 -8.34
N ILE A 413 -9.71 20.45 -9.15
CA ILE A 413 -9.91 20.80 -10.57
C ILE A 413 -10.50 19.61 -11.33
N ILE A 414 -9.93 18.41 -11.14
CA ILE A 414 -10.37 17.18 -11.82
C ILE A 414 -11.75 16.78 -11.32
N THR A 415 -11.98 16.80 -9.99
CA THR A 415 -13.28 16.47 -9.42
C THR A 415 -14.38 17.40 -9.91
N ASN A 416 -14.12 18.71 -9.97
CA ASN A 416 -15.11 19.69 -10.42
C ASN A 416 -15.41 19.54 -11.91
N GLN A 417 -14.40 19.27 -12.74
CA GLN A 417 -14.60 18.99 -14.16
C GLN A 417 -15.45 17.73 -14.37
N TRP A 418 -15.16 16.63 -13.66
CA TRP A 418 -15.96 15.41 -13.73
C TRP A 418 -17.38 15.62 -13.21
N LEU A 419 -17.56 16.38 -12.12
CA LEU A 419 -18.88 16.73 -11.60
C LEU A 419 -19.70 17.52 -12.63
N GLN A 420 -19.11 18.49 -13.32
CA GLN A 420 -19.78 19.23 -14.39
C GLN A 420 -20.22 18.29 -15.52
N ILE A 421 -19.30 17.46 -16.02
CA ILE A 421 -19.59 16.48 -17.09
C ILE A 421 -20.77 15.56 -16.69
N LEU A 422 -20.76 15.05 -15.47
CA LEU A 422 -21.81 14.14 -14.97
C LEU A 422 -23.13 14.86 -14.70
N GLN A 423 -23.10 16.10 -14.22
CA GLN A 423 -24.31 16.90 -14.00
C GLN A 423 -24.99 17.27 -15.32
N ASP A 424 -24.22 17.67 -16.33
CA ASP A 424 -24.75 17.98 -17.65
C ASP A 424 -25.32 16.72 -18.32
N SER A 425 -24.58 15.62 -18.24
CA SER A 425 -25.08 14.31 -18.67
C SER A 425 -26.38 13.90 -17.96
N ARG A 426 -26.47 14.13 -16.65
CA ARG A 426 -27.68 13.78 -15.88
C ARG A 426 -28.89 14.58 -16.36
N LYS A 427 -28.73 15.87 -16.65
CA LYS A 427 -29.81 16.71 -17.21
C LYS A 427 -30.28 16.17 -18.57
N THR A 428 -29.34 15.83 -19.47
CA THR A 428 -29.69 15.22 -20.76
C THR A 428 -30.44 13.90 -20.59
N LEU A 429 -29.99 13.04 -19.66
CA LEU A 429 -30.68 11.79 -19.36
C LEU A 429 -32.07 12.03 -18.74
N GLU A 430 -32.24 13.06 -17.89
CA GLU A 430 -33.53 13.45 -17.32
C GLU A 430 -34.52 13.90 -18.42
N GLU A 431 -34.05 14.65 -19.42
CA GLU A 431 -34.84 15.03 -20.60
C GLU A 431 -35.20 13.82 -21.48
N GLU A 432 -34.25 12.91 -21.71
CA GLU A 432 -34.50 11.64 -22.42
C GLU A 432 -35.50 10.76 -21.67
N ALA A 433 -35.37 10.66 -20.34
CA ALA A 433 -36.26 9.90 -19.49
C ALA A 433 -37.69 10.48 -19.51
N ALA A 434 -37.83 11.82 -19.49
CA ALA A 434 -39.14 12.48 -19.57
C ALA A 434 -39.86 12.19 -20.90
N ASN A 435 -39.10 12.04 -22.00
CA ASN A 435 -39.63 11.73 -23.32
C ASN A 435 -39.80 10.22 -23.57
N SER A 436 -39.25 9.37 -22.70
CA SER A 436 -39.35 7.92 -22.80
C SER A 436 -40.81 7.44 -22.54
N PRO A 437 -41.28 6.40 -23.25
CA PRO A 437 -42.54 5.73 -22.91
C PRO A 437 -42.43 4.83 -21.66
N GLU A 438 -41.23 4.69 -21.09
CA GLU A 438 -40.99 3.85 -19.92
C GLU A 438 -41.62 4.43 -18.66
N ILE A 439 -42.21 3.55 -17.85
CA ILE A 439 -42.82 3.91 -16.57
C ILE A 439 -41.80 3.61 -15.47
N PRO A 440 -41.34 4.61 -14.71
CA PRO A 440 -40.41 4.37 -13.62
C PRO A 440 -41.06 3.50 -12.53
N ASN A 441 -40.32 2.54 -12.00
CA ASN A 441 -40.78 1.74 -10.87
C ASN A 441 -40.73 2.57 -9.58
N VAL A 442 -41.84 3.23 -9.27
CA VAL A 442 -41.98 4.11 -8.10
C VAL A 442 -42.61 3.41 -6.89
N TYR A 443 -43.04 2.16 -7.04
CA TYR A 443 -43.71 1.40 -6.00
C TYR A 443 -42.71 0.61 -5.15
N LEU A 444 -42.83 0.74 -3.83
CA LEU A 444 -42.06 -0.05 -2.88
C LEU A 444 -42.87 -1.26 -2.45
N ALA A 445 -42.34 -2.46 -2.68
CA ALA A 445 -42.96 -3.72 -2.29
C ALA A 445 -42.15 -4.42 -1.20
N GLY A 446 -42.84 -5.18 -0.35
CA GLY A 446 -42.21 -6.04 0.66
C GLY A 446 -42.18 -5.42 2.06
N ASN A 447 -41.24 -4.51 2.31
CA ASN A 447 -40.99 -3.96 3.64
C ASN A 447 -42.04 -2.93 4.07
N ALA A 448 -42.15 -2.72 5.39
CA ALA A 448 -42.93 -1.62 5.93
C ALA A 448 -42.36 -0.28 5.44
N LEU A 449 -43.24 0.67 5.12
CA LEU A 449 -42.83 1.97 4.62
C LEU A 449 -42.26 2.81 5.76
N LEU A 450 -41.08 3.39 5.53
CA LEU A 450 -40.44 4.34 6.43
C LEU A 450 -40.61 5.75 5.88
N PRO A 451 -40.90 6.77 6.72
CA PRO A 451 -41.19 8.11 6.22
C PRO A 451 -40.03 8.77 5.44
N ASN A 452 -38.78 8.45 5.77
CA ASN A 452 -37.60 8.99 5.09
C ASN A 452 -37.44 8.44 3.66
N ASP A 453 -37.75 7.15 3.47
CA ASP A 453 -37.54 6.45 2.20
C ASP A 453 -38.76 6.53 1.29
N ALA A 454 -39.94 6.36 1.87
CA ALA A 454 -41.20 6.27 1.15
C ALA A 454 -41.88 7.63 0.94
N LYS A 455 -41.55 8.67 1.73
CA LYS A 455 -42.09 10.03 1.61
C LYS A 455 -43.62 10.02 1.38
N GLU A 456 -44.08 10.44 0.21
CA GLU A 456 -45.49 10.55 -0.19
C GLU A 456 -46.15 9.24 -0.64
N ARG A 457 -45.38 8.14 -0.76
CA ARG A 457 -45.90 6.84 -1.23
C ARG A 457 -46.86 6.19 -0.23
N PHE A 458 -46.91 6.66 1.02
CA PHE A 458 -47.90 6.22 1.99
C PHE A 458 -49.19 7.03 1.82
N LYS A 459 -50.23 6.39 1.29
CA LYS A 459 -51.53 7.00 0.96
C LYS A 459 -52.67 6.42 1.82
N GLY A 460 -53.66 7.26 2.11
CA GLY A 460 -54.86 6.89 2.85
C GLY A 460 -54.68 6.75 4.37
N ARG A 461 -55.62 6.04 5.02
CA ARG A 461 -55.65 5.74 6.47
C ARG A 461 -55.86 6.95 7.38
N GLN A 462 -56.35 8.06 6.83
CA GLN A 462 -56.59 9.27 7.60
C GLN A 462 -57.68 9.08 8.66
N ASP A 463 -58.62 8.16 8.41
CA ASP A 463 -59.63 7.72 9.36
C ASP A 463 -59.03 7.12 10.64
N ILE A 464 -57.99 6.28 10.52
CA ILE A 464 -57.31 5.65 11.65
C ILE A 464 -56.53 6.69 12.45
N PHE A 465 -55.80 7.58 11.79
CA PHE A 465 -55.03 8.63 12.48
C PHE A 465 -55.95 9.59 13.24
N ARG A 466 -57.06 10.02 12.62
CA ARG A 466 -58.07 10.84 13.28
C ARG A 466 -58.69 10.12 14.47
N ALA A 467 -59.06 8.84 14.32
CA ALA A 467 -59.61 8.07 15.42
C ALA A 467 -58.63 7.94 16.59
N ILE A 468 -57.34 7.71 16.32
CA ILE A 468 -56.32 7.68 17.37
C ILE A 468 -56.22 9.05 18.04
N GLU A 469 -56.14 10.14 17.28
CA GLU A 469 -56.01 11.50 17.82
C GLU A 469 -57.23 11.91 18.66
N ASP A 470 -58.43 11.80 18.12
CA ASP A 470 -59.68 12.20 18.78
C ASP A 470 -59.90 11.45 20.10
N ILE A 471 -59.69 10.13 20.10
CA ILE A 471 -59.90 9.29 21.27
C ILE A 471 -58.75 9.49 22.28
N SER A 472 -57.53 9.77 21.81
CA SER A 472 -56.38 10.10 22.66
C SER A 472 -56.48 11.47 23.34
N LEU A 473 -57.45 12.31 22.98
CA LEU A 473 -57.74 13.57 23.68
C LEU A 473 -58.79 13.41 24.80
N SER A 474 -59.39 12.22 24.95
CA SER A 474 -60.35 11.96 26.02
C SER A 474 -59.71 11.93 27.42
N ALA A 475 -60.50 12.23 28.46
CA ALA A 475 -60.04 12.32 29.86
C ALA A 475 -59.55 10.99 30.46
N GLN A 476 -59.93 9.85 29.86
CA GLN A 476 -59.41 8.53 30.23
C GLN A 476 -58.27 8.14 29.28
N SER A 477 -57.32 7.29 29.71
CA SER A 477 -56.38 6.65 28.78
C SER A 477 -57.09 5.57 28.00
N PRO A 478 -57.39 5.78 26.70
CA PRO A 478 -57.94 4.71 25.89
C PRO A 478 -56.87 3.64 25.67
N VAL A 479 -57.32 2.44 25.36
CA VAL A 479 -56.45 1.39 24.82
C VAL A 479 -56.93 1.05 23.44
N PHE A 480 -56.01 1.01 22.48
CA PHE A 480 -56.32 0.71 21.09
C PHE A 480 -55.89 -0.70 20.72
N LEU A 481 -56.72 -1.38 19.94
CA LEU A 481 -56.33 -2.60 19.23
C LEU A 481 -56.41 -2.34 17.74
N LEU A 482 -55.25 -2.12 17.10
CA LEU A 482 -55.11 -2.02 15.66
C LEU A 482 -54.99 -3.42 15.08
N TYR A 483 -56.07 -3.94 14.47
CA TYR A 483 -56.06 -5.26 13.87
C TYR A 483 -56.25 -5.19 12.36
N GLY A 484 -55.57 -6.08 11.64
CA GLY A 484 -55.66 -6.15 10.19
C GLY A 484 -54.86 -7.31 9.61
N ARG A 485 -55.25 -7.78 8.43
CA ARG A 485 -54.59 -8.91 7.76
C ARG A 485 -53.10 -8.63 7.49
N ARG A 486 -52.33 -9.68 7.23
CA ARG A 486 -50.92 -9.54 6.82
C ARG A 486 -50.85 -8.69 5.54
N ARG A 487 -49.89 -7.75 5.48
CA ARG A 487 -49.69 -6.80 4.38
C ARG A 487 -50.80 -5.74 4.19
N SER A 488 -51.65 -5.50 5.19
CA SER A 488 -52.62 -4.40 5.13
C SER A 488 -52.00 -3.01 5.31
N GLY A 489 -50.77 -2.95 5.82
CA GLY A 489 -50.03 -1.70 6.06
C GLY A 489 -50.00 -1.23 7.52
N LYS A 490 -50.18 -2.13 8.50
CA LYS A 490 -50.19 -1.81 9.94
C LYS A 490 -48.90 -1.15 10.41
N THR A 491 -47.76 -1.84 10.28
CA THR A 491 -46.44 -1.30 10.64
C THR A 491 -46.12 0.00 9.90
N SER A 492 -46.46 0.09 8.61
CA SER A 492 -46.33 1.35 7.85
C SER A 492 -47.17 2.47 8.45
N ALA A 493 -48.41 2.21 8.87
CA ALA A 493 -49.25 3.21 9.52
C ALA A 493 -48.65 3.67 10.86
N LEU A 494 -48.09 2.74 11.65
CA LEU A 494 -47.41 3.08 12.91
C LEU A 494 -46.17 3.96 12.66
N ASN A 495 -45.36 3.64 11.65
CA ASN A 495 -44.18 4.42 11.28
C ASN A 495 -44.52 5.87 10.87
N TYR A 496 -45.70 6.08 10.28
CA TYR A 496 -46.18 7.38 9.84
C TYR A 496 -46.95 8.16 10.93
N LEU A 497 -47.25 7.55 12.09
CA LEU A 497 -47.93 8.24 13.19
C LEU A 497 -47.28 9.58 13.56
N PRO A 498 -45.94 9.69 13.73
CA PRO A 498 -45.31 10.96 14.09
C PRO A 498 -45.62 12.08 13.09
N GLN A 499 -45.81 11.79 11.80
CA GLN A 499 -46.11 12.82 10.80
C GLN A 499 -47.61 13.15 10.71
N LYS A 500 -48.47 12.34 11.32
CA LYS A 500 -49.93 12.36 11.12
C LYS A 500 -50.74 12.71 12.37
N VAL A 501 -50.14 12.69 13.55
CA VAL A 501 -50.76 13.11 14.82
C VAL A 501 -50.11 14.39 15.35
N GLY A 502 -50.87 15.18 16.14
CA GLY A 502 -50.41 16.42 16.75
C GLY A 502 -49.18 16.29 17.66
N SER A 503 -48.66 17.44 18.11
CA SER A 503 -47.45 17.52 18.94
C SER A 503 -47.63 17.02 20.38
N ASP A 504 -48.87 16.99 20.85
CA ASP A 504 -49.23 16.63 22.23
C ASP A 504 -49.20 15.11 22.46
N LEU A 505 -49.27 14.34 21.37
CA LEU A 505 -49.16 12.89 21.36
C LEU A 505 -47.78 12.49 20.83
N ILE A 506 -47.04 11.70 21.61
CA ILE A 506 -45.73 11.16 21.24
C ILE A 506 -45.89 9.68 20.91
N PRO A 507 -45.85 9.28 19.63
CA PRO A 507 -45.84 7.88 19.24
C PRO A 507 -44.49 7.24 19.60
N LEU A 508 -44.55 6.13 20.34
CA LEU A 508 -43.41 5.32 20.76
C LEU A 508 -43.57 3.94 20.16
N PHE A 509 -42.84 3.67 19.08
CA PHE A 509 -42.86 2.39 18.39
C PHE A 509 -41.98 1.37 19.11
N VAL A 510 -42.53 0.17 19.32
CA VAL A 510 -41.84 -0.98 19.90
C VAL A 510 -42.13 -2.21 19.05
N ASP A 511 -41.07 -2.83 18.56
CA ASP A 511 -41.12 -4.11 17.85
C ASP A 511 -41.07 -5.26 18.87
N VAL A 512 -42.22 -5.87 19.12
CA VAL A 512 -42.34 -6.98 20.06
C VAL A 512 -41.65 -8.25 19.53
N GLN A 513 -41.47 -8.38 18.21
CA GLN A 513 -40.74 -9.51 17.64
C GLN A 513 -39.27 -9.50 18.07
N ASN A 514 -38.66 -8.32 18.18
CA ASN A 514 -37.31 -8.18 18.74
C ASN A 514 -37.30 -8.57 20.22
N ILE A 515 -38.28 -8.10 21.00
CA ILE A 515 -38.39 -8.40 22.43
C ILE A 515 -38.58 -9.90 22.70
N ALA A 516 -39.36 -10.59 21.87
CA ALA A 516 -39.63 -12.02 21.99
C ALA A 516 -38.39 -12.91 21.82
N SER A 517 -37.30 -12.37 21.28
CA SER A 517 -36.01 -13.09 21.17
C SER A 517 -35.26 -13.23 22.50
N PHE A 518 -35.63 -12.45 23.53
CA PHE A 518 -34.96 -12.47 24.82
C PHE A 518 -35.65 -13.43 25.81
N THR A 519 -34.83 -14.09 26.63
CA THR A 519 -35.29 -15.09 27.62
C THR A 519 -35.38 -14.54 29.05
N SER A 520 -34.78 -13.38 29.35
CA SER A 520 -34.76 -12.76 30.68
C SER A 520 -35.58 -11.47 30.72
N TYR A 521 -36.33 -11.25 31.81
CA TYR A 521 -37.10 -10.02 32.01
C TYR A 521 -36.23 -8.76 32.07
N GLU A 522 -35.01 -8.85 32.57
CA GLU A 522 -34.05 -7.74 32.57
C GLU A 522 -33.76 -7.28 31.13
N ASN A 523 -33.44 -8.23 30.24
CA ASN A 523 -33.15 -7.94 28.84
C ASN A 523 -34.40 -7.44 28.09
N ILE A 524 -35.58 -7.98 28.40
CA ILE A 524 -36.85 -7.54 27.85
C ILE A 524 -37.12 -6.08 28.22
N VAL A 525 -36.98 -5.72 29.50
CA VAL A 525 -37.20 -4.35 29.99
C VAL A 525 -36.16 -3.39 29.43
N ASN A 526 -34.88 -3.78 29.43
CA ASN A 526 -33.81 -2.96 28.85
C ASN A 526 -34.04 -2.70 27.35
N SER A 527 -34.43 -3.73 26.58
CA SER A 527 -34.77 -3.58 25.17
C SER A 527 -35.99 -2.67 24.98
N LEU A 528 -37.02 -2.81 25.82
CA LEU A 528 -38.21 -1.95 25.77
C LEU A 528 -37.85 -0.48 26.02
N VAL A 529 -37.04 -0.19 27.05
CA VAL A 529 -36.58 1.17 27.39
C VAL A 529 -35.77 1.77 26.24
N GLU A 530 -34.82 1.02 25.69
CA GLU A 530 -33.98 1.51 24.58
C GLU A 530 -34.78 1.74 23.29
N GLN A 531 -35.73 0.87 22.95
CA GLN A 531 -36.62 1.08 21.82
C GLN A 531 -37.51 2.32 22.02
N ILE A 532 -38.05 2.53 23.22
CA ILE A 532 -38.85 3.72 23.54
C ILE A 532 -37.99 4.99 23.41
N LYS A 533 -36.78 5.02 23.96
CA LYS A 533 -35.84 6.14 23.86
C LYS A 533 -35.49 6.45 22.40
N ALA A 534 -35.14 5.43 21.63
CA ALA A 534 -34.83 5.58 20.21
C ALA A 534 -36.03 6.12 19.42
N SER A 535 -37.23 5.55 19.65
CA SER A 535 -38.44 6.02 18.98
C SER A 535 -38.81 7.45 19.38
N ALA A 536 -38.65 7.86 20.63
CA ALA A 536 -38.91 9.23 21.07
C ALA A 536 -37.96 10.24 20.37
N PHE A 537 -36.68 9.88 20.25
CA PHE A 537 -35.68 10.66 19.54
C PHE A 537 -36.01 10.75 18.05
N THR A 538 -36.33 9.64 17.38
CA THR A 538 -36.67 9.65 15.95
C THR A 538 -37.99 10.36 15.66
N ALA A 539 -39.02 10.18 16.48
CA ALA A 539 -40.36 10.73 16.24
C ALA A 539 -40.45 12.24 16.49
N ARG A 540 -39.74 12.74 17.52
CA ARG A 540 -39.92 14.11 18.03
C ARG A 540 -38.62 14.80 18.46
N ASN A 541 -37.44 14.21 18.19
CA ASN A 541 -36.15 14.69 18.70
C ASN A 541 -36.17 14.89 20.22
N LEU A 542 -36.86 13.98 20.92
CA LEU A 542 -37.08 14.06 22.35
C LEU A 542 -36.15 13.09 23.08
N SER A 543 -35.25 13.65 23.88
CA SER A 543 -34.38 12.86 24.76
C SER A 543 -35.12 12.50 26.04
N LEU A 544 -35.36 11.21 26.27
CA LEU A 544 -35.93 10.70 27.51
C LEU A 544 -34.83 10.44 28.57
N PRO A 545 -35.17 10.50 29.87
CA PRO A 545 -34.21 10.25 30.94
C PRO A 545 -33.62 8.83 30.88
N HIS A 546 -32.43 8.68 31.46
CA HIS A 546 -31.76 7.38 31.56
C HIS A 546 -32.46 6.53 32.61
N ALA A 547 -32.66 5.24 32.30
CA ALA A 547 -33.17 4.29 33.29
C ALA A 547 -32.04 3.85 34.25
N ASN A 548 -32.40 3.61 35.51
CA ASN A 548 -31.48 3.10 36.51
C ASN A 548 -31.24 1.60 36.27
N ALA A 549 -30.06 1.26 35.76
CA ALA A 549 -29.69 -0.12 35.45
C ALA A 549 -29.68 -1.02 36.69
N ASP A 550 -29.26 -0.49 37.85
CA ASP A 550 -29.22 -1.26 39.10
C ASP A 550 -30.64 -1.60 39.58
N ALA A 551 -31.59 -0.66 39.44
CA ALA A 551 -32.98 -0.88 39.79
C ALA A 551 -33.64 -1.93 38.87
N ILE A 552 -33.38 -1.87 37.56
CA ILE A 552 -33.89 -2.87 36.59
C ILE A 552 -33.29 -4.25 36.84
N SER A 553 -32.02 -4.33 37.23
CA SER A 553 -31.35 -5.60 37.53
C SER A 553 -31.91 -6.27 38.79
N GLN A 554 -32.33 -5.49 39.79
CA GLN A 554 -32.93 -6.01 41.03
C GLN A 554 -34.38 -6.44 40.83
N ASP A 555 -35.21 -5.57 40.25
CA ASP A 555 -36.60 -5.87 39.87
C ASP A 555 -36.93 -5.14 38.55
N PRO A 556 -36.97 -5.87 37.42
CA PRO A 556 -37.14 -5.26 36.11
C PRO A 556 -38.41 -4.42 35.98
N PHE A 557 -39.54 -4.89 36.52
CA PHE A 557 -40.81 -4.18 36.36
C PHE A 557 -40.95 -3.02 37.34
N ALA A 558 -40.41 -3.13 38.57
CA ALA A 558 -40.35 -2.00 39.49
C ALA A 558 -39.42 -0.89 38.96
N GLY A 559 -38.24 -1.26 38.44
CA GLY A 559 -37.33 -0.31 37.79
C GLY A 559 -37.96 0.37 36.57
N LEU A 560 -38.73 -0.37 35.76
CA LEU A 560 -39.49 0.20 34.65
C LEU A 560 -40.58 1.19 35.11
N GLN A 561 -41.29 0.87 36.21
CA GLN A 561 -42.27 1.79 36.80
C GLN A 561 -41.63 3.08 37.32
N GLU A 562 -40.49 2.98 38.00
CA GLU A 562 -39.72 4.14 38.47
C GLU A 562 -39.30 5.01 37.28
N TRP A 563 -38.75 4.40 36.23
CA TRP A 563 -38.35 5.11 35.02
C TRP A 563 -39.53 5.78 34.32
N MET A 564 -40.67 5.10 34.15
CA MET A 564 -41.86 5.73 33.59
C MET A 564 -42.33 6.93 34.41
N SER A 565 -42.25 6.86 35.74
CA SER A 565 -42.59 8.00 36.61
C SER A 565 -41.60 9.17 36.49
N LEU A 566 -40.32 8.90 36.23
CA LEU A 566 -39.35 9.96 35.89
C LEU A 566 -39.70 10.63 34.56
N VAL A 567 -40.06 9.84 33.54
CA VAL A 567 -40.51 10.36 32.23
C VAL A 567 -41.73 11.26 32.37
N GLU A 568 -42.74 10.82 33.13
CA GLU A 568 -43.97 11.60 33.41
C GLU A 568 -43.68 12.92 34.13
N LYS A 569 -42.68 12.93 35.02
CA LYS A 569 -42.27 14.12 35.78
C LYS A 569 -41.52 15.14 34.91
N GLU A 570 -40.64 14.66 34.03
CA GLU A 570 -39.89 15.54 33.12
C GLU A 570 -40.77 16.10 31.99
N ILE A 571 -41.78 15.33 31.56
CA ILE A 571 -42.61 15.65 30.40
C ILE A 571 -44.09 15.59 30.79
N SER A 572 -44.52 16.57 31.57
CA SER A 572 -45.86 16.54 32.18
C SER A 572 -47.01 16.96 31.25
N ASN A 573 -46.70 17.60 30.12
CA ASN A 573 -47.70 18.20 29.21
C ASN A 573 -47.97 17.40 27.94
N LYS A 574 -47.44 16.17 27.83
CA LYS A 574 -47.62 15.32 26.65
C LYS A 574 -48.16 13.95 27.04
N ARG A 575 -48.79 13.28 26.09
CA ARG A 575 -49.23 11.89 26.22
C ARG A 575 -48.33 10.99 25.37
N PHE A 576 -48.03 9.81 25.89
CA PHE A 576 -47.18 8.82 25.25
C PHE A 576 -48.03 7.70 24.67
N LEU A 577 -48.01 7.53 23.35
CA LEU A 577 -48.71 6.46 22.64
C LEU A 577 -47.73 5.30 22.42
N LEU A 578 -47.73 4.33 23.32
CA LEU A 578 -46.91 3.13 23.24
C LEU A 578 -47.51 2.14 22.23
N CYS A 579 -46.90 2.06 21.05
CA CYS A 579 -47.31 1.21 19.94
C CYS A 579 -46.53 -0.11 20.00
N LEU A 580 -47.20 -1.18 20.43
CA LEU A 580 -46.66 -2.53 20.51
C LEU A 580 -47.01 -3.28 19.21
N ASP A 581 -46.07 -3.33 18.26
CA ASP A 581 -46.28 -4.03 16.98
C ASP A 581 -46.02 -5.53 17.09
N GLU A 582 -46.86 -6.32 16.42
CA GLU A 582 -46.89 -7.79 16.51
C GLU A 582 -46.99 -8.28 17.98
N PHE A 583 -47.91 -7.69 18.75
CA PHE A 583 -48.05 -7.95 20.19
C PHE A 583 -48.35 -9.42 20.51
N GLU A 584 -48.85 -10.21 19.56
CA GLU A 584 -49.05 -11.65 19.73
C GLU A 584 -47.75 -12.39 20.06
N ARG A 585 -46.59 -11.81 19.74
CA ARG A 585 -45.27 -12.37 20.10
C ARG A 585 -44.99 -12.37 21.60
N PHE A 586 -45.75 -11.63 22.40
CA PHE A 586 -45.69 -11.79 23.86
C PHE A 586 -46.09 -13.18 24.34
N GLU A 587 -46.82 -13.97 23.54
CA GLU A 587 -47.12 -15.37 23.88
C GLU A 587 -45.85 -16.22 23.96
N GLU A 588 -44.85 -15.95 23.12
CA GLU A 588 -43.55 -16.62 23.15
C GLU A 588 -42.75 -16.24 24.41
N VAL A 589 -42.83 -14.98 24.82
CA VAL A 589 -42.24 -14.49 26.07
C VAL A 589 -42.89 -15.18 27.28
N ILE A 590 -44.22 -15.29 27.29
CA ILE A 590 -44.97 -15.94 28.37
C ILE A 590 -44.64 -17.44 28.42
N ALA A 591 -44.56 -18.11 27.27
CA ALA A 591 -44.19 -19.52 27.18
C ALA A 591 -42.77 -19.79 27.70
N THR A 592 -41.83 -18.87 27.43
CA THR A 592 -40.43 -19.00 27.85
C THR A 592 -40.24 -18.68 29.33
N THR A 593 -40.92 -17.64 29.83
CA THR A 593 -40.78 -17.17 31.22
C THR A 593 -41.73 -17.88 32.19
N ASN A 594 -42.71 -18.64 31.68
CA ASN A 594 -43.80 -19.26 32.45
C ASN A 594 -44.55 -18.30 33.38
N SER A 595 -44.54 -17.00 33.08
CA SER A 595 -45.18 -15.99 33.92
C SER A 595 -45.91 -14.93 33.10
N ARG A 596 -47.01 -14.43 33.69
CA ARG A 596 -47.86 -13.38 33.12
C ARG A 596 -47.51 -11.99 33.68
N THR A 597 -46.38 -11.83 34.37
CA THR A 597 -45.98 -10.57 35.01
C THR A 597 -46.00 -9.39 34.03
N LEU A 598 -45.54 -9.59 32.79
CA LEU A 598 -45.56 -8.56 31.75
C LEU A 598 -46.98 -8.09 31.40
N LEU A 599 -47.95 -9.00 31.27
CA LEU A 599 -49.34 -8.63 31.00
C LEU A 599 -49.98 -7.91 32.19
N ASN A 600 -49.68 -8.34 33.42
CA ASN A 600 -50.12 -7.67 34.62
C ASN A 600 -49.55 -6.24 34.71
N PHE A 601 -48.28 -6.06 34.32
CA PHE A 601 -47.66 -4.75 34.21
C PHE A 601 -48.36 -3.87 33.17
N LEU A 602 -48.60 -4.37 31.96
CA LEU A 602 -49.32 -3.62 30.92
C LEU A 602 -50.72 -3.21 31.40
N ARG A 603 -51.46 -4.13 32.03
CA ARG A 603 -52.76 -3.84 32.64
C ARG A 603 -52.67 -2.74 33.70
N HIS A 604 -51.64 -2.76 34.55
CA HIS A 604 -51.41 -1.71 35.53
C HIS A 604 -51.14 -0.36 34.86
N VAL A 605 -50.34 -0.31 33.78
CA VAL A 605 -50.11 0.91 33.00
C VAL A 605 -51.44 1.45 32.45
N MET A 606 -52.29 0.59 31.90
CA MET A 606 -53.59 1.00 31.37
C MET A 606 -54.52 1.61 32.43
N GLN A 607 -54.49 1.08 33.66
CA GLN A 607 -55.42 1.47 34.72
C GLN A 607 -54.94 2.69 35.53
N HIS A 608 -53.63 2.82 35.72
CA HIS A 608 -53.07 3.76 36.70
C HIS A 608 -52.22 4.88 36.10
N ARG A 609 -51.94 4.88 34.79
CA ARG A 609 -51.07 5.88 34.15
C ARG A 609 -51.78 6.66 33.03
N PRO A 610 -52.44 7.80 33.31
CA PRO A 610 -53.25 8.55 32.34
C PRO A 610 -52.43 9.22 31.21
N GLN A 611 -51.13 9.42 31.40
CA GLN A 611 -50.24 9.94 30.36
C GLN A 611 -49.83 8.87 29.34
N TRP A 612 -49.95 7.59 29.68
CA TRP A 612 -49.59 6.47 28.80
C TRP A 612 -50.83 5.88 28.14
N ILE A 613 -50.79 5.77 26.82
CA ILE A 613 -51.82 5.19 25.97
C ILE A 613 -51.21 3.96 25.31
N LEU A 614 -51.87 2.81 25.41
CA LEU A 614 -51.40 1.59 24.76
C LEU A 614 -52.11 1.36 23.43
N LEU A 615 -51.33 1.06 22.39
CA LEU A 615 -51.82 0.61 21.10
C LEU A 615 -51.20 -0.75 20.78
N PHE A 616 -52.03 -1.77 20.74
CA PHE A 616 -51.66 -3.12 20.35
C PHE A 616 -51.90 -3.29 18.85
N SER A 617 -50.87 -3.64 18.07
CA SER A 617 -50.97 -3.90 16.63
C SER A 617 -50.76 -5.37 16.33
N GLY A 618 -51.75 -6.01 15.67
CA GLY A 618 -51.72 -7.44 15.41
C GLY A 618 -52.59 -7.87 14.23
N SER A 619 -52.61 -9.17 14.01
CA SER A 619 -53.36 -9.84 12.94
C SER A 619 -54.70 -10.43 13.39
N HIS A 620 -54.81 -10.76 14.68
CA HIS A 620 -55.97 -11.44 15.26
C HIS A 620 -56.98 -10.47 15.88
N ARG A 621 -58.25 -10.90 15.91
CA ARG A 621 -59.31 -10.24 16.69
C ARG A 621 -59.22 -10.65 18.15
N LEU A 622 -59.81 -9.86 19.05
CA LEU A 622 -59.91 -10.20 20.49
C LEU A 622 -60.42 -11.62 20.74
N ASN A 623 -61.43 -12.06 19.97
CA ASN A 623 -62.06 -13.37 20.12
C ASN A 623 -61.18 -14.54 19.65
N GLU A 624 -60.10 -14.25 18.90
CA GLU A 624 -59.17 -15.23 18.35
C GLU A 624 -57.91 -15.38 19.24
N LEU A 625 -57.73 -14.47 20.20
CA LEU A 625 -56.61 -14.49 21.15
C LEU A 625 -56.86 -15.47 22.29
N GLN A 626 -55.78 -15.87 22.97
CA GLN A 626 -55.88 -16.68 24.18
C GLN A 626 -56.73 -16.00 25.27
N PRO A 627 -57.47 -16.76 26.11
CA PRO A 627 -58.44 -16.21 27.05
C PRO A 627 -57.88 -15.14 28.00
N TYR A 628 -56.61 -15.25 28.41
CA TYR A 628 -55.99 -14.28 29.31
C TYR A 628 -55.80 -12.88 28.70
N TRP A 629 -55.84 -12.75 27.37
CA TRP A 629 -55.82 -11.44 26.72
C TRP A 629 -57.12 -10.67 26.94
N SER A 630 -58.25 -11.38 27.13
CA SER A 630 -59.53 -10.74 27.43
C SER A 630 -59.51 -10.01 28.78
N ASP A 631 -58.72 -10.50 29.74
CA ASP A 631 -58.50 -9.85 31.02
C ASP A 631 -57.60 -8.60 30.92
N CYS A 632 -56.65 -8.61 29.98
CA CYS A 632 -55.73 -7.49 29.76
C CYS A 632 -56.34 -6.40 28.87
N LEU A 633 -57.16 -6.77 27.89
CA LEU A 633 -57.68 -5.87 26.84
C LEU A 633 -59.14 -5.45 27.12
N ILE A 634 -59.49 -5.24 28.39
CA ILE A 634 -60.83 -4.78 28.78
C ILE A 634 -61.02 -3.33 28.33
N GLY A 635 -62.11 -3.06 27.60
CA GLY A 635 -62.48 -1.70 27.18
C GLY A 635 -61.68 -1.15 26.00
N THR A 636 -60.95 -2.01 25.27
CA THR A 636 -60.16 -1.58 24.09
C THR A 636 -61.03 -1.07 22.95
N ARG A 637 -60.61 0.03 22.33
CA ARG A 637 -61.15 0.54 21.06
C ARG A 637 -60.48 -0.16 19.89
N THR A 638 -61.25 -0.96 19.16
CA THR A 638 -60.75 -1.70 18.01
C THR A 638 -60.70 -0.82 16.77
N LEU A 639 -59.52 -0.69 16.18
CA LEU A 639 -59.28 0.00 14.91
C LEU A 639 -58.99 -1.05 13.84
N HIS A 640 -59.90 -1.20 12.87
CA HIS A 640 -59.78 -2.22 11.83
C HIS A 640 -59.10 -1.65 10.59
N LEU A 641 -57.91 -2.17 10.27
CA LEU A 641 -57.15 -1.75 9.09
C LEU A 641 -57.46 -2.68 7.90
N THR A 642 -58.41 -2.24 7.06
CA THR A 642 -58.90 -2.97 5.87
C THR A 642 -58.15 -2.61 4.59
N TYR A 643 -58.66 -3.00 3.42
CA TYR A 643 -58.20 -2.50 2.12
C TYR A 643 -58.27 -0.96 2.05
N LEU A 644 -57.45 -0.36 1.19
CA LEU A 644 -57.55 1.07 0.87
C LEU A 644 -58.92 1.37 0.26
N GLN A 645 -59.48 2.54 0.57
CA GLN A 645 -60.68 3.01 -0.09
C GLN A 645 -60.39 3.23 -1.58
N LYS A 646 -61.44 3.20 -2.42
CA LYS A 646 -61.28 3.34 -3.87
C LYS A 646 -60.55 4.62 -4.26
N SER A 647 -60.81 5.73 -3.58
CA SER A 647 -60.12 7.01 -3.78
C SER A 647 -58.64 6.93 -3.42
N GLU A 648 -58.32 6.40 -2.24
CA GLU A 648 -56.94 6.24 -1.74
C GLU A 648 -56.11 5.29 -2.61
N ALA A 649 -56.71 4.18 -3.06
CA ALA A 649 -56.08 3.24 -3.97
C ALA A 649 -55.84 3.87 -5.35
N ARG A 650 -56.78 4.67 -5.85
CA ARG A 650 -56.62 5.39 -7.11
C ARG A 650 -55.52 6.44 -7.00
N GLU A 651 -55.45 7.17 -5.90
CA GLU A 651 -54.36 8.12 -5.63
C GLU A 651 -53.01 7.41 -5.60
N LEU A 652 -52.90 6.28 -4.90
CA LEU A 652 -51.65 5.49 -4.86
C LEU A 652 -51.23 5.00 -6.25
N ILE A 653 -52.17 4.59 -7.10
CA ILE A 653 -51.89 4.03 -8.43
C ILE A 653 -51.61 5.12 -9.48
N GLN A 654 -52.33 6.24 -9.42
CA GLN A 654 -52.24 7.31 -10.42
C GLN A 654 -51.24 8.40 -10.02
N GLN A 655 -50.99 8.60 -8.72
CA GLN A 655 -50.10 9.61 -8.18
C GLN A 655 -49.31 9.08 -6.95
N PRO A 656 -48.49 8.03 -7.13
CA PRO A 656 -47.67 7.45 -6.05
C PRO A 656 -46.60 8.40 -5.50
N VAL A 657 -46.09 9.31 -6.33
CA VAL A 657 -45.09 10.33 -5.98
C VAL A 657 -45.45 11.64 -6.68
N ASP A 658 -44.99 12.76 -6.14
CA ASP A 658 -45.08 14.05 -6.82
C ASP A 658 -44.55 14.00 -8.26
N ASN A 659 -45.27 14.65 -9.18
CA ASN A 659 -44.96 14.71 -10.61
C ASN A 659 -44.94 13.34 -11.32
N PHE A 660 -45.62 12.31 -10.80
CA PHE A 660 -45.81 11.07 -11.55
C PHE A 660 -46.63 11.35 -12.83
N ARG A 661 -46.11 10.90 -13.97
CA ARG A 661 -46.74 11.09 -15.28
C ARG A 661 -48.11 10.41 -15.30
N ASP A 662 -49.11 11.11 -15.84
CA ASP A 662 -50.40 10.49 -16.09
C ASP A 662 -50.28 9.53 -17.28
N ILE A 663 -50.09 8.26 -16.95
CA ILE A 663 -49.94 7.15 -17.89
C ILE A 663 -51.26 6.41 -18.12
N TYR A 664 -52.30 6.75 -17.37
CA TYR A 664 -53.60 6.13 -17.44
C TYR A 664 -54.49 7.03 -18.30
N GLN A 665 -54.48 6.81 -19.62
CA GLN A 665 -55.44 7.48 -20.50
C GLN A 665 -56.89 7.25 -20.00
N PRO A 666 -57.78 8.24 -20.15
CA PRO A 666 -59.14 8.19 -19.64
C PRO A 666 -59.99 7.01 -20.16
#